data_AF-A0A8H8NTW2-F1
#
_entry.id   AF-A0A8H8NTW2-F1
#
_cell.length_a   1.000
_cell.length_b   1.000
_cell.length_c   1.000
_cell.angle_alpha   90.00
_cell.angle_beta   90.00
_cell.angle_gamma   90.00
#
_symmetry.space_group_name_H-M   'P 1'
#
loop_
_entity.id
_entity.type
_entity.pdbx_description
1 polymer ?
#
loop_
_entity_poly.entity_id
_entity_poly.type
_entity_poly.pdbx_seq_one_letter_code
_entity_poly.pdbx_strand_id
1 'polypeptide(L)'
;MGGEKVTKGLVELPPPAASRSVNRPHRLRNVAALATACGLFYLGATSWNTYRIGPANLIDPLVGTSNEISHRYKNFGLDPQKAEDIFLSSPSAQSAISVARVWTEKPHLAGTANDYYSSVQQLEAFRKHLGIKSTSKSLPVFDAGSEESRQAILSIAHTTEPTAWIDTYYPLLNYPKERKLEILNEDGTPFWSANVEEAPAEGDPAGQWYDTIGAWHGFSKGGDVQGKLVHVGYGRKQDFDELAAAGYELTGSIALIRYGAVFRGLKVQAAQEAGAVGVLIYSDPRDNGAVTVENGYEYWPNGPALNPDSVQRGSVLFLSTYPGDPGTPGTPAYPNANRTEGTNIPSIPSLPISWANAQVLLKELGRNDSIFSSRKIRLLNRVKNEIKPIWNTMAVIPGHIRNEVVLLGNHRDAWVLGASDPTSGTVSVHEIAKGFGKLLKQGWKPLRTIVFASWDAEEYGLIGSTEWGEDFADWIQEHVVAYLNVDVASAGDRFGLSGSPSLAHILRQAAIDVPHPSDANRTLWDARDDLGPFTGPIEKDAFVVQQETELARNAASGTGVSPLGSGSDYTVFLQRLGIASSDEAFSGTSQSAVYHYHSIWDSQTWMEKYGDPGFLRHVAIAKHLGLVLLRLADSIVLPLNTTHYAYELENYLDHVVELATGLSETPNFTDLRHAITKVKKASKKLDDRKAVAEHRLKRALEKVIHREKQGACSHRKFAGARAWIKKVFGVREEKKSSYPQKWPKGARATPRIGRLPAWVDEQHERTKEHDHEERGQHRNIRKLIRAVKEVQAVNKKLSTFEQGFLSGEGIKDREWYRHLGVAPGKWLGYGATTLPALTEAITIEKNATLVAREAERLTHLLEKLAKSLN
;
A
#
# COMPACT_ATOMS: atom_id res chain seq x y z
N MET A 1 -57.79 6.55 6.14
CA MET A 1 -58.15 6.46 7.57
C MET A 1 -57.74 5.09 8.07
N GLY A 2 -57.09 5.03 9.23
CA GLY A 2 -56.75 3.78 9.95
C GLY A 2 -55.34 3.28 9.66
N GLY A 3 -54.37 3.71 10.48
CA GLY A 3 -53.04 3.10 10.52
C GLY A 3 -52.95 2.05 11.60
N GLU A 4 -51.96 1.17 11.50
CA GLU A 4 -51.44 0.45 12.67
C GLU A 4 -49.98 0.03 12.48
N LYS A 5 -49.28 -0.03 13.61
CA LYS A 5 -47.82 0.00 13.80
C LYS A 5 -47.16 -1.33 13.42
N VAL A 6 -46.00 -1.26 12.74
CA VAL A 6 -45.07 -2.40 12.65
C VAL A 6 -43.97 -2.22 13.70
N THR A 7 -43.98 -3.11 14.69
CA THR A 7 -42.96 -3.25 15.74
C THR A 7 -41.70 -3.94 15.20
N LYS A 8 -40.54 -3.38 15.55
CA LYS A 8 -39.19 -3.94 15.35
C LYS A 8 -39.07 -5.30 16.04
N GLY A 9 -38.72 -6.35 15.30
CA GLY A 9 -38.21 -7.61 15.84
C GLY A 9 -36.69 -7.60 15.86
N LEU A 10 -36.10 -7.50 17.06
CA LEU A 10 -34.71 -7.83 17.33
C LEU A 10 -34.62 -9.35 17.51
N VAL A 11 -33.75 -10.01 16.76
CA VAL A 11 -33.43 -11.43 16.92
C VAL A 11 -32.40 -11.54 18.05
N GLU A 12 -32.80 -12.10 19.19
CA GLU A 12 -31.89 -12.52 20.27
C GLU A 12 -31.17 -13.82 19.87
N LEU A 13 -29.83 -13.82 19.96
CA LEU A 13 -28.98 -15.01 19.80
C LEU A 13 -28.69 -15.66 21.17
N PRO A 14 -28.59 -17.00 21.25
CA PRO A 14 -28.37 -17.71 22.52
C PRO A 14 -26.92 -17.62 23.02
N PRO A 15 -26.68 -17.75 24.34
CA PRO A 15 -25.34 -17.63 24.91
C PRO A 15 -24.47 -18.89 24.72
N PRO A 16 -23.13 -18.77 24.73
CA PRO A 16 -22.22 -19.88 24.44
C PRO A 16 -22.12 -20.88 25.61
N ALA A 17 -22.04 -22.16 25.24
CA ALA A 17 -21.91 -23.29 26.15
C ALA A 17 -20.55 -23.29 26.89
N ALA A 18 -20.62 -23.55 28.20
CA ALA A 18 -19.47 -23.64 29.09
C ALA A 18 -18.64 -24.92 28.82
N SER A 19 -17.31 -24.75 28.66
CA SER A 19 -16.37 -25.87 28.57
C SER A 19 -16.09 -26.46 29.96
N ARG A 20 -16.20 -27.80 30.03
CA ARG A 20 -15.97 -28.60 31.23
C ARG A 20 -14.49 -28.68 31.57
N SER A 21 -14.22 -28.57 32.87
CA SER A 21 -12.95 -28.82 33.55
C SER A 21 -12.44 -30.25 33.33
N VAL A 22 -11.16 -30.39 32.99
CA VAL A 22 -10.44 -31.67 33.08
C VAL A 22 -9.31 -31.55 34.10
N ASN A 23 -9.30 -32.55 34.98
CA ASN A 23 -8.48 -32.71 36.18
C ASN A 23 -6.96 -32.72 35.90
N ARG A 24 -6.20 -32.05 36.76
CA ARG A 24 -4.77 -32.31 36.99
C ARG A 24 -4.59 -33.38 38.07
N PRO A 25 -3.69 -34.35 37.91
CA PRO A 25 -3.15 -35.10 39.04
C PRO A 25 -1.84 -34.49 39.55
N HIS A 26 -1.68 -34.59 40.86
CA HIS A 26 -0.53 -34.17 41.65
C HIS A 26 0.47 -35.32 41.85
N ARG A 27 1.76 -34.91 41.92
CA ARG A 27 2.90 -35.52 42.66
C ARG A 27 3.51 -36.84 42.17
N LEU A 28 4.82 -36.78 41.92
CA LEU A 28 5.82 -37.54 42.69
C LEU A 28 7.20 -36.85 42.66
N ARG A 29 8.01 -37.15 43.66
CA ARG A 29 9.10 -36.38 44.26
C ARG A 29 10.43 -37.14 44.13
N ASN A 30 11.53 -36.40 43.98
CA ASN A 30 12.93 -36.71 44.35
C ASN A 30 13.63 -37.81 43.50
N VAL A 31 14.94 -37.78 43.19
CA VAL A 31 16.13 -37.65 44.06
C VAL A 31 17.40 -37.36 43.20
N ALA A 32 18.32 -36.52 43.73
CA ALA A 32 19.81 -36.46 43.57
C ALA A 32 20.45 -36.15 42.19
N ALA A 33 21.65 -35.54 42.08
CA ALA A 33 22.52 -34.80 43.00
C ALA A 33 23.67 -34.12 42.20
N LEU A 34 24.13 -32.98 42.74
CA LEU A 34 25.46 -32.36 42.72
C LEU A 34 26.59 -32.91 41.80
N ALA A 35 27.26 -31.98 41.10
CA ALA A 35 28.69 -31.68 41.32
C ALA A 35 29.14 -30.36 40.64
N THR A 36 29.81 -29.54 41.45
CA THR A 36 30.57 -28.30 41.22
C THR A 36 31.86 -28.45 40.41
N ALA A 37 32.32 -27.39 39.73
CA ALA A 37 33.65 -26.76 40.00
C ALA A 37 33.94 -25.53 39.12
N CYS A 38 34.58 -24.55 39.75
CA CYS A 38 35.01 -23.24 39.27
C CYS A 38 36.23 -23.27 38.32
N GLY A 39 36.42 -22.16 37.58
CA GLY A 39 37.70 -21.84 36.94
C GLY A 39 37.72 -20.44 36.29
N LEU A 40 38.07 -19.43 37.08
CA LEU A 40 38.52 -18.10 36.61
C LEU A 40 39.92 -18.23 35.98
N PHE A 41 40.21 -17.53 34.87
CA PHE A 41 41.44 -16.74 34.65
C PHE A 41 41.34 -15.87 33.38
N TYR A 42 42.24 -14.89 33.29
CA TYR A 42 42.15 -13.55 32.71
C TYR A 42 43.22 -13.36 31.59
N LEU A 43 42.99 -12.43 30.64
CA LEU A 43 43.94 -11.74 29.72
C LEU A 43 44.59 -12.58 28.58
N GLY A 44 44.89 -12.08 27.38
CA GLY A 44 44.90 -10.73 26.80
C GLY A 44 45.34 -10.77 25.31
N ALA A 45 45.39 -9.57 24.70
CA ALA A 45 45.71 -9.17 23.31
C ALA A 45 46.95 -9.85 22.64
N THR A 46 47.24 -9.87 21.33
CA THR A 46 47.24 -8.88 20.21
C THR A 46 47.71 -9.58 18.90
N SER A 47 47.39 -9.01 17.70
CA SER A 47 48.24 -8.96 16.46
C SER A 47 48.45 -10.26 15.64
N TRP A 48 48.48 -10.39 14.29
CA TRP A 48 48.68 -9.49 13.13
C TRP A 48 48.25 -10.18 11.79
N ASN A 49 47.99 -9.33 10.78
CA ASN A 49 47.87 -9.52 9.32
C ASN A 49 48.47 -10.77 8.63
N THR A 50 47.75 -11.26 7.60
CA THR A 50 48.32 -11.44 6.24
C THR A 50 47.27 -11.13 5.15
N TYR A 51 47.70 -10.33 4.18
CA TYR A 51 46.99 -9.87 2.99
C TYR A 51 46.87 -10.97 1.90
N ARG A 52 45.74 -11.00 1.17
CA ARG A 52 45.70 -11.40 -0.26
C ARG A 52 44.65 -10.57 -1.00
N ILE A 53 45.01 -10.13 -2.20
CA ILE A 53 44.40 -9.06 -2.99
C ILE A 53 43.54 -9.61 -4.14
N GLY A 54 42.36 -9.00 -4.37
CA GLY A 54 41.73 -8.76 -5.69
C GLY A 54 40.32 -9.37 -5.90
N PRO A 55 39.42 -8.76 -6.74
CA PRO A 55 39.40 -7.40 -7.29
C PRO A 55 38.09 -6.59 -7.03
N ALA A 56 38.27 -5.27 -7.06
CA ALA A 56 37.36 -4.13 -7.27
C ALA A 56 35.83 -4.32 -7.32
N ASN A 57 35.14 -3.88 -6.25
CA ASN A 57 33.80 -3.30 -6.33
C ASN A 57 33.93 -1.77 -6.25
N LEU A 58 33.41 -1.05 -7.24
CA LEU A 58 33.16 0.38 -7.15
C LEU A 58 32.06 0.60 -6.09
N ILE A 59 32.45 1.07 -4.92
CA ILE A 59 31.54 1.59 -3.90
C ILE A 59 31.28 3.05 -4.23
N ASP A 60 30.02 3.36 -4.50
CA ASP A 60 29.50 4.73 -4.64
C ASP A 60 29.69 5.51 -3.32
N PRO A 61 30.47 6.61 -3.28
CA PRO A 61 30.81 7.30 -2.05
C PRO A 61 29.74 8.34 -1.69
N LEU A 62 28.52 7.90 -1.36
CA LEU A 62 27.48 8.76 -0.76
C LEU A 62 26.68 8.12 0.40
N VAL A 63 27.02 6.89 0.80
CA VAL A 63 26.45 6.28 2.01
C VAL A 63 27.45 6.37 3.15
N GLY A 64 27.39 7.47 3.90
CA GLY A 64 28.16 7.61 5.14
C GLY A 64 27.62 6.66 6.20
N THR A 65 28.28 5.51 6.37
CA THR A 65 28.07 4.58 7.49
C THR A 65 28.60 5.21 8.78
N SER A 66 27.72 5.68 9.66
CA SER A 66 28.10 6.15 10.99
C SER A 66 27.88 5.07 12.05
N ASN A 67 28.69 4.00 12.03
CA ASN A 67 28.63 2.93 13.05
C ASN A 67 29.24 3.32 14.41
N GLU A 68 29.82 4.52 14.57
CA GLU A 68 30.52 4.89 15.82
C GLU A 68 29.71 5.74 16.82
N ILE A 69 28.41 6.01 16.59
CA ILE A 69 27.64 6.97 17.42
C ILE A 69 26.59 6.29 18.33
N SER A 70 26.39 4.96 18.25
CA SER A 70 25.34 4.23 18.99
C SER A 70 25.45 4.33 20.53
N HIS A 71 26.64 4.54 21.10
CA HIS A 71 26.82 4.25 22.54
C HIS A 71 26.40 5.32 23.57
N ARG A 72 25.75 6.45 23.22
CA ARG A 72 25.50 7.50 24.23
C ARG A 72 24.15 8.25 24.24
N TYR A 73 23.04 7.62 23.83
CA TYR A 73 21.70 8.22 23.95
C TYR A 73 20.74 7.37 24.81
N LYS A 74 20.78 7.53 26.14
CA LYS A 74 19.92 6.78 27.07
C LYS A 74 18.60 7.45 27.48
N ASN A 75 18.24 8.63 26.98
CA ASN A 75 17.16 9.43 27.61
C ASN A 75 16.05 9.98 26.69
N PHE A 76 15.92 9.56 25.43
CA PHE A 76 14.72 9.83 24.62
C PHE A 76 14.43 8.65 23.68
N GLY A 77 13.37 7.89 23.95
CA GLY A 77 12.97 6.73 23.14
C GLY A 77 13.77 5.45 23.41
N LEU A 78 13.36 4.36 22.74
CA LEU A 78 14.19 3.14 22.61
C LEU A 78 15.35 3.42 21.66
N ASP A 79 16.48 2.76 21.88
CA ASP A 79 17.58 2.73 20.91
C ASP A 79 17.06 2.22 19.55
N PRO A 80 17.38 2.87 18.40
CA PRO A 80 16.81 2.50 17.11
C PRO A 80 17.06 1.04 16.72
N GLN A 81 18.29 0.54 16.91
CA GLN A 81 18.61 -0.85 16.61
C GLN A 81 17.80 -1.78 17.50
N LYS A 82 17.72 -1.48 18.80
CA LYS A 82 16.88 -2.24 19.73
C LYS A 82 15.40 -2.22 19.34
N ALA A 83 14.88 -1.12 18.80
CA ALA A 83 13.51 -1.03 18.32
C ALA A 83 13.30 -1.92 17.09
N GLU A 84 14.21 -1.90 16.12
CA GLU A 84 14.20 -2.80 14.96
C GLU A 84 14.24 -4.27 15.42
N ASP A 85 15.13 -4.63 16.34
CA ASP A 85 15.24 -6.01 16.86
C ASP A 85 13.95 -6.46 17.57
N ILE A 86 13.34 -5.58 18.38
CA ILE A 86 12.06 -5.87 19.06
C ILE A 86 10.95 -6.07 18.03
N PHE A 87 10.88 -5.22 17.00
CA PHE A 87 9.90 -5.32 15.94
C PHE A 87 10.08 -6.61 15.13
N LEU A 88 11.28 -6.86 14.59
CA LEU A 88 11.60 -8.01 13.74
C LEU A 88 11.41 -9.36 14.44
N SER A 89 11.46 -9.37 15.78
CA SER A 89 11.14 -10.56 16.59
C SER A 89 9.63 -10.84 16.77
N SER A 90 8.74 -9.98 16.26
CA SER A 90 7.30 -10.07 16.50
C SER A 90 6.51 -10.83 15.41
N PRO A 91 6.68 -10.55 14.10
CA PRO A 91 6.02 -11.32 13.05
C PRO A 91 6.35 -12.81 13.13
N SER A 92 5.34 -13.68 13.09
CA SER A 92 5.55 -15.14 13.15
C SER A 92 4.56 -15.94 12.30
N ALA A 93 5.05 -17.03 11.70
CA ALA A 93 4.28 -17.93 10.84
C ALA A 93 3.01 -18.46 11.52
N GLN A 94 3.13 -18.92 12.76
CA GLN A 94 1.99 -19.45 13.52
C GLN A 94 0.87 -18.40 13.70
N SER A 95 1.25 -17.15 13.93
CA SER A 95 0.31 -16.04 14.09
C SER A 95 -0.32 -15.70 12.74
N ALA A 96 0.51 -15.60 11.69
CA ALA A 96 0.06 -15.34 10.32
C ALA A 96 -0.98 -16.38 9.84
N ILE A 97 -0.71 -17.68 10.01
CA ILE A 97 -1.66 -18.77 9.69
C ILE A 97 -2.97 -18.61 10.47
N SER A 98 -2.88 -18.27 11.75
CA SER A 98 -4.07 -18.14 12.61
C SER A 98 -4.95 -16.97 12.19
N VAL A 99 -4.34 -15.86 11.75
CA VAL A 99 -5.07 -14.72 11.18
C VAL A 99 -5.66 -15.13 9.82
N ALA A 100 -4.86 -15.68 8.91
CA ALA A 100 -5.32 -16.05 7.57
C ALA A 100 -6.57 -16.93 7.59
N ARG A 101 -6.59 -17.96 8.44
CA ARG A 101 -7.75 -18.87 8.60
C ARG A 101 -9.04 -18.18 9.07
N VAL A 102 -8.95 -17.09 9.83
CA VAL A 102 -10.13 -16.35 10.31
C VAL A 102 -10.68 -15.43 9.22
N TRP A 103 -9.79 -14.76 8.47
CA TRP A 103 -10.21 -13.82 7.43
C TRP A 103 -10.70 -14.54 6.16
N THR A 104 -10.18 -15.72 5.87
CA THR A 104 -10.62 -16.57 4.75
C THR A 104 -11.80 -17.50 5.09
N GLU A 105 -12.39 -17.39 6.27
CA GLU A 105 -13.46 -18.30 6.72
C GLU A 105 -14.72 -18.18 5.84
N LYS A 106 -15.02 -16.95 5.37
CA LYS A 106 -16.29 -16.62 4.70
C LYS A 106 -16.06 -15.60 3.59
N PRO A 107 -16.89 -15.62 2.53
CA PRO A 107 -16.80 -14.62 1.48
C PRO A 107 -17.08 -13.21 2.01
N HIS A 108 -16.27 -12.23 1.62
CA HIS A 108 -16.36 -10.85 2.10
C HIS A 108 -16.29 -9.84 0.95
N LEU A 109 -17.22 -9.99 0.00
CA LEU A 109 -17.44 -9.04 -1.10
C LEU A 109 -17.90 -7.68 -0.58
N ALA A 110 -17.35 -6.62 -1.16
CA ALA A 110 -17.65 -5.23 -0.80
C ALA A 110 -19.16 -4.94 -0.69
N GLY A 111 -19.53 -4.20 0.36
CA GLY A 111 -20.90 -3.77 0.63
C GLY A 111 -21.85 -4.90 1.03
N THR A 112 -21.33 -6.06 1.42
CA THR A 112 -22.11 -7.18 1.98
C THR A 112 -22.05 -7.19 3.51
N ALA A 113 -22.93 -7.97 4.15
CA ALA A 113 -22.93 -8.10 5.60
C ALA A 113 -21.64 -8.76 6.15
N ASN A 114 -21.05 -9.70 5.40
CA ASN A 114 -19.79 -10.33 5.79
C ASN A 114 -18.62 -9.36 5.69
N ASP A 115 -18.61 -8.49 4.69
CA ASP A 115 -17.61 -7.44 4.57
C ASP A 115 -17.70 -6.43 5.74
N TYR A 116 -18.90 -5.97 6.11
CA TYR A 116 -19.08 -5.17 7.35
C TYR A 116 -18.56 -5.91 8.59
N TYR A 117 -18.83 -7.20 8.71
CA TYR A 117 -18.30 -8.01 9.80
C TYR A 117 -16.78 -8.06 9.80
N SER A 118 -16.14 -8.22 8.63
CA SER A 118 -14.68 -8.13 8.48
C SER A 118 -14.13 -6.76 8.86
N SER A 119 -14.82 -5.66 8.54
CA SER A 119 -14.46 -4.30 8.96
C SER A 119 -14.45 -4.16 10.49
N VAL A 120 -15.49 -4.67 11.16
CA VAL A 120 -15.59 -4.67 12.63
C VAL A 120 -14.53 -5.57 13.27
N GLN A 121 -14.24 -6.74 12.68
CA GLN A 121 -13.14 -7.59 13.14
C GLN A 121 -11.79 -6.88 13.03
N GLN A 122 -11.56 -6.15 11.94
CA GLN A 122 -10.34 -5.37 11.73
C GLN A 122 -10.20 -4.26 12.79
N LEU A 123 -11.30 -3.58 13.13
CA LEU A 123 -11.32 -2.57 14.19
C LEU A 123 -10.90 -3.17 15.54
N GLU A 124 -11.45 -4.33 15.89
CA GLU A 124 -11.11 -5.03 17.13
C GLU A 124 -9.67 -5.57 17.12
N ALA A 125 -9.16 -6.00 15.97
CA ALA A 125 -7.77 -6.39 15.82
C ALA A 125 -6.83 -5.22 16.08
N PHE A 126 -7.07 -4.05 15.46
CA PHE A 126 -6.29 -2.84 15.74
C PHE A 126 -6.36 -2.46 17.22
N ARG A 127 -7.55 -2.52 17.84
CA ARG A 127 -7.70 -2.24 19.27
C ARG A 127 -6.85 -3.16 20.14
N LYS A 128 -6.92 -4.47 19.87
CA LYS A 128 -6.15 -5.49 20.58
C LYS A 128 -4.65 -5.31 20.41
N HIS A 129 -4.17 -5.14 19.19
CA HIS A 129 -2.75 -5.05 18.90
C HIS A 129 -2.14 -3.76 19.44
N LEU A 130 -2.80 -2.62 19.24
CA LEU A 130 -2.30 -1.30 19.61
C LEU A 130 -2.65 -0.90 21.06
N GLY A 131 -3.43 -1.71 21.79
CA GLY A 131 -3.81 -1.44 23.17
C GLY A 131 -4.83 -0.31 23.32
N ILE A 132 -5.68 -0.09 22.31
CA ILE A 132 -6.72 0.95 22.32
C ILE A 132 -7.85 0.46 23.23
N LYS A 133 -8.21 1.30 24.21
CA LYS A 133 -9.31 1.00 25.13
C LYS A 133 -10.64 1.43 24.51
N SER A 134 -11.65 0.57 24.60
CA SER A 134 -13.02 0.99 24.27
C SER A 134 -13.51 2.00 25.30
N THR A 135 -13.94 3.17 24.83
CA THR A 135 -14.48 4.27 25.65
C THR A 135 -16.01 4.34 25.61
N SER A 136 -16.66 3.58 24.72
CA SER A 136 -18.12 3.57 24.51
C SER A 136 -18.67 2.15 24.45
N LYS A 137 -19.98 2.01 24.70
CA LYS A 137 -20.74 0.78 24.43
C LYS A 137 -21.05 0.59 22.94
N SER A 138 -21.08 1.67 22.16
CA SER A 138 -21.29 1.62 20.70
C SER A 138 -19.96 1.49 19.95
N LEU A 139 -20.01 0.85 18.78
CA LEU A 139 -18.89 0.87 17.84
C LEU A 139 -18.72 2.28 17.24
N PRO A 140 -17.49 2.79 17.09
CA PRO A 140 -17.17 4.06 16.45
C PRO A 140 -17.26 3.92 14.92
N VAL A 141 -18.48 3.78 14.41
CA VAL A 141 -18.79 3.75 12.98
C VAL A 141 -19.44 5.08 12.64
N PHE A 142 -18.84 5.82 11.70
CA PHE A 142 -19.28 7.15 11.33
C PHE A 142 -19.63 7.18 9.85
N ASP A 143 -20.72 7.86 9.48
CA ASP A 143 -20.97 8.18 8.08
C ASP A 143 -19.92 9.19 7.62
N ALA A 144 -19.32 8.97 6.46
CA ALA A 144 -18.38 9.91 5.87
C ALA A 144 -19.05 11.28 5.69
N GLY A 145 -18.31 12.36 5.97
CA GLY A 145 -18.82 13.73 6.00
C GLY A 145 -19.56 14.14 7.28
N SER A 146 -19.87 13.21 8.20
CA SER A 146 -20.36 13.55 9.54
C SER A 146 -19.32 14.31 10.36
N GLU A 147 -19.77 15.07 11.37
CA GLU A 147 -18.86 15.77 12.29
C GLU A 147 -17.90 14.78 12.96
N GLU A 148 -18.38 13.61 13.37
CA GLU A 148 -17.58 12.57 14.01
C GLU A 148 -16.48 12.02 13.09
N SER A 149 -16.82 11.69 11.84
CA SER A 149 -15.85 11.24 10.83
C SER A 149 -14.79 12.32 10.56
N ARG A 150 -15.24 13.55 10.31
CA ARG A 150 -14.37 14.71 10.05
C ARG A 150 -13.44 15.00 11.23
N GLN A 151 -13.96 14.97 12.46
CA GLN A 151 -13.15 15.17 13.66
C GLN A 151 -12.15 14.03 13.88
N ALA A 152 -12.51 12.78 13.58
CA ALA A 152 -11.59 11.65 13.74
C ALA A 152 -10.29 11.82 12.93
N ILE A 153 -10.38 12.39 11.72
CA ILE A 153 -9.22 12.69 10.87
C ILE A 153 -8.58 14.04 11.18
N LEU A 154 -9.35 15.13 11.13
CA LEU A 154 -8.80 16.48 11.20
C LEU A 154 -8.18 16.79 12.58
N SER A 155 -8.59 16.06 13.63
CA SER A 155 -8.02 16.20 14.97
C SER A 155 -6.84 15.26 15.26
N ILE A 156 -6.35 14.46 14.30
CA ILE A 156 -5.19 13.55 14.50
C ILE A 156 -3.98 14.29 15.10
N ALA A 157 -3.74 15.54 14.69
CA ALA A 157 -2.66 16.36 15.23
C ALA A 157 -2.82 16.72 16.73
N HIS A 158 -3.97 16.45 17.32
CA HIS A 158 -4.29 16.68 18.73
C HIS A 158 -4.37 15.40 19.56
N THR A 159 -4.52 14.25 18.92
CA THR A 159 -4.58 12.92 19.54
C THR A 159 -3.30 12.60 20.34
N THR A 160 -3.47 12.07 21.55
CA THR A 160 -2.36 11.75 22.47
C THR A 160 -2.15 10.26 22.68
N GLU A 161 -3.19 9.46 22.49
CA GLU A 161 -3.23 8.01 22.67
C GLU A 161 -3.71 7.33 21.38
N PRO A 162 -3.37 6.05 21.13
CA PRO A 162 -3.87 5.35 19.96
C PRO A 162 -5.41 5.31 19.88
N THR A 163 -5.96 5.47 18.68
CA THR A 163 -7.41 5.49 18.39
C THR A 163 -7.73 4.68 17.14
N ALA A 164 -8.98 4.21 17.01
CA ALA A 164 -9.45 3.50 15.82
C ALA A 164 -10.97 3.67 15.64
N TRP A 165 -11.42 3.74 14.39
CA TRP A 165 -12.81 3.93 13.98
C TRP A 165 -13.07 3.34 12.59
N ILE A 166 -14.32 3.39 12.14
CA ILE A 166 -14.76 3.00 10.80
C ILE A 166 -15.47 4.19 10.16
N ASP A 167 -15.08 4.55 8.93
CA ASP A 167 -15.78 5.53 8.10
C ASP A 167 -16.63 4.80 7.03
N THR A 168 -17.85 5.27 6.83
CA THR A 168 -18.84 4.66 5.92
C THR A 168 -19.09 5.56 4.70
N TYR A 169 -18.76 5.07 3.51
CA TYR A 169 -19.08 5.72 2.23
C TYR A 169 -20.20 4.97 1.52
N TYR A 170 -20.87 5.61 0.56
CA TYR A 170 -22.06 5.09 -0.15
C TYR A 170 -21.86 5.16 -1.68
N PRO A 171 -20.91 4.41 -2.24
CA PRO A 171 -20.67 4.35 -3.68
C PRO A 171 -21.74 3.55 -4.43
N LEU A 172 -21.72 3.67 -5.76
CA LEU A 172 -22.40 2.75 -6.66
C LEU A 172 -21.66 1.42 -6.71
N LEU A 173 -22.34 0.33 -6.35
CA LEU A 173 -21.89 -1.03 -6.58
C LEU A 173 -22.90 -1.75 -7.47
N ASN A 174 -22.51 -2.86 -8.07
CA ASN A 174 -23.46 -3.74 -8.74
C ASN A 174 -23.26 -5.20 -8.33
N TYR A 175 -24.29 -6.03 -8.50
CA TYR A 175 -24.25 -7.44 -8.09
C TYR A 175 -24.95 -8.31 -9.14
N PRO A 176 -24.50 -9.57 -9.33
CA PRO A 176 -25.09 -10.47 -10.31
C PRO A 176 -26.50 -10.90 -9.87
N LYS A 177 -27.40 -11.09 -10.84
CA LYS A 177 -28.75 -11.65 -10.63
C LYS A 177 -29.02 -12.91 -11.44
N GLU A 178 -28.82 -12.84 -12.75
CA GLU A 178 -29.01 -13.97 -13.65
C GLU A 178 -27.92 -13.92 -14.72
N ARG A 179 -27.30 -15.06 -15.00
CA ARG A 179 -26.29 -15.19 -16.05
C ARG A 179 -26.60 -16.43 -16.88
N LYS A 180 -26.50 -16.32 -18.21
CA LYS A 180 -26.55 -17.47 -19.11
C LYS A 180 -25.58 -17.26 -20.27
N LEU A 181 -24.96 -18.35 -20.69
CA LEU A 181 -24.12 -18.41 -21.86
C LEU A 181 -24.50 -19.65 -22.66
N GLU A 182 -24.93 -19.45 -23.90
CA GLU A 182 -25.50 -20.53 -24.72
C GLU A 182 -24.95 -20.47 -26.14
N ILE A 183 -24.70 -21.64 -26.74
CA ILE A 183 -24.57 -21.78 -28.20
C ILE A 183 -25.97 -22.08 -28.73
N LEU A 184 -26.44 -21.34 -29.73
CA LEU A 184 -27.78 -21.49 -30.27
C LEU A 184 -27.81 -22.30 -31.57
N ASN A 185 -28.85 -23.09 -31.76
CA ASN A 185 -29.24 -23.65 -33.05
C ASN A 185 -29.83 -22.56 -33.97
N GLU A 186 -30.05 -22.88 -35.24
CA GLU A 186 -30.66 -21.95 -36.21
C GLU A 186 -32.09 -21.52 -35.82
N ASP A 187 -32.83 -22.39 -35.13
CA ASP A 187 -34.17 -22.13 -34.61
C ASP A 187 -34.18 -21.29 -33.31
N GLY A 188 -33.00 -20.91 -32.80
CA GLY A 188 -32.83 -20.12 -31.58
C GLY A 188 -32.87 -20.94 -30.27
N THR A 189 -33.00 -22.27 -30.34
CA THR A 189 -32.94 -23.13 -29.15
C THR A 189 -31.50 -23.34 -28.68
N PRO A 190 -31.24 -23.57 -27.36
CA PRO A 190 -29.90 -23.86 -26.88
C PRO A 190 -29.40 -25.21 -27.39
N PHE A 191 -28.30 -25.20 -28.13
CA PHE A 191 -27.52 -26.39 -28.43
C PHE A 191 -26.67 -26.83 -27.24
N TRP A 192 -26.11 -25.85 -26.54
CA TRP A 192 -25.28 -26.03 -25.36
C TRP A 192 -25.49 -24.84 -24.44
N SER A 193 -25.56 -25.11 -23.13
CA SER A 193 -25.64 -24.09 -22.09
C SER A 193 -24.45 -24.29 -21.14
N ALA A 194 -23.71 -23.23 -20.89
CA ALA A 194 -22.55 -23.26 -20.00
C ALA A 194 -22.97 -23.44 -18.54
N ASN A 195 -22.14 -24.14 -17.76
CA ASN A 195 -22.16 -23.95 -16.32
C ASN A 195 -21.46 -22.62 -16.01
N VAL A 196 -22.22 -21.62 -15.55
CA VAL A 196 -21.68 -20.31 -15.18
C VAL A 196 -21.28 -20.24 -13.71
N GLU A 197 -21.43 -21.31 -12.94
CA GLU A 197 -20.91 -21.43 -11.58
C GLU A 197 -19.61 -22.23 -11.58
N GLU A 198 -18.70 -21.91 -10.65
CA GLU A 198 -17.54 -22.78 -10.40
C GLU A 198 -18.04 -24.08 -9.76
N ALA A 199 -17.40 -25.21 -10.05
CA ALA A 199 -17.82 -26.49 -9.49
C ALA A 199 -17.25 -26.67 -8.07
N PRO A 200 -17.96 -27.24 -7.09
CA PRO A 200 -17.33 -27.61 -5.82
C PRO A 200 -16.28 -28.71 -6.05
N ALA A 201 -15.16 -28.64 -5.33
CA ALA A 201 -14.06 -29.58 -5.44
C ALA A 201 -13.82 -30.31 -4.12
N GLU A 202 -13.76 -31.64 -4.17
CA GLU A 202 -13.51 -32.47 -3.00
C GLU A 202 -12.09 -32.22 -2.46
N GLY A 203 -11.95 -31.98 -1.15
CA GLY A 203 -10.66 -31.73 -0.51
C GLY A 203 -10.31 -30.26 -0.26
N ASP A 204 -11.15 -29.30 -0.65
CA ASP A 204 -11.05 -27.90 -0.23
C ASP A 204 -12.38 -27.40 0.38
N PRO A 205 -12.41 -27.04 1.67
CA PRO A 205 -13.60 -26.48 2.32
C PRO A 205 -14.16 -25.21 1.64
N ALA A 206 -13.34 -24.49 0.86
CA ALA A 206 -13.80 -23.35 0.07
C ALA A 206 -14.93 -23.71 -0.89
N GLY A 207 -14.99 -24.97 -1.34
CA GLY A 207 -16.04 -25.47 -2.22
C GLY A 207 -17.46 -25.33 -1.65
N GLN A 208 -17.65 -25.12 -0.35
CA GLN A 208 -18.97 -24.84 0.22
C GLN A 208 -19.56 -23.48 -0.20
N TRP A 209 -18.71 -22.58 -0.71
CA TRP A 209 -19.07 -21.21 -1.10
C TRP A 209 -19.19 -21.05 -2.62
N TYR A 210 -19.17 -22.15 -3.39
CA TYR A 210 -19.07 -22.15 -4.86
C TYR A 210 -20.15 -21.31 -5.57
N ASP A 211 -21.35 -21.23 -4.98
CA ASP A 211 -22.52 -20.53 -5.52
C ASP A 211 -22.77 -19.16 -4.87
N THR A 212 -21.90 -18.71 -3.96
CA THR A 212 -22.10 -17.44 -3.24
C THR A 212 -22.06 -16.25 -4.20
N ILE A 213 -21.08 -16.28 -5.10
CA ILE A 213 -20.83 -15.24 -6.11
C ILE A 213 -20.39 -15.98 -7.36
N GLY A 214 -21.26 -16.14 -8.34
CA GLY A 214 -20.86 -16.84 -9.57
C GLY A 214 -19.94 -16.04 -10.49
N ALA A 215 -19.55 -16.65 -11.62
CA ALA A 215 -18.81 -16.03 -12.72
C ALA A 215 -19.40 -14.70 -13.20
N TRP A 216 -18.81 -13.59 -12.77
CA TRP A 216 -19.32 -12.25 -13.03
C TRP A 216 -18.21 -11.20 -12.97
N HIS A 217 -18.35 -10.14 -13.77
CA HIS A 217 -17.48 -8.98 -13.74
C HIS A 217 -18.16 -7.78 -13.04
N GLY A 218 -17.49 -7.21 -12.04
CA GLY A 218 -17.86 -5.92 -11.44
C GLY A 218 -18.09 -4.85 -12.50
N PHE A 219 -19.13 -4.04 -12.37
CA PHE A 219 -19.57 -2.99 -13.31
C PHE A 219 -19.92 -3.43 -14.75
N SER A 220 -19.92 -4.73 -15.07
CA SER A 220 -20.42 -5.21 -16.35
C SER A 220 -21.87 -4.79 -16.59
N LYS A 221 -22.18 -4.32 -17.80
CA LYS A 221 -23.52 -3.84 -18.17
C LYS A 221 -24.52 -5.00 -18.15
N GLY A 222 -25.75 -4.70 -17.71
CA GLY A 222 -26.87 -5.62 -17.88
C GLY A 222 -27.36 -5.69 -19.33
N GLY A 223 -27.57 -6.89 -19.87
CA GLY A 223 -28.05 -7.10 -21.24
C GLY A 223 -28.32 -8.57 -21.59
N ASP A 224 -29.08 -8.78 -22.66
CA ASP A 224 -29.31 -10.09 -23.30
C ASP A 224 -28.99 -9.92 -24.78
N VAL A 225 -27.80 -10.37 -25.18
CA VAL A 225 -27.26 -10.13 -26.52
C VAL A 225 -26.98 -11.45 -27.23
N GLN A 226 -27.07 -11.42 -28.56
CA GLN A 226 -26.72 -12.54 -29.41
C GLN A 226 -25.81 -12.08 -30.53
N GLY A 227 -24.77 -12.86 -30.83
CA GLY A 227 -23.82 -12.53 -31.87
C GLY A 227 -23.01 -13.74 -32.30
N LYS A 228 -22.27 -13.62 -33.42
CA LYS A 228 -21.24 -14.59 -33.75
C LYS A 228 -20.04 -14.37 -32.84
N LEU A 229 -19.40 -15.45 -32.41
CA LEU A 229 -18.19 -15.40 -31.60
C LEU A 229 -16.98 -15.09 -32.49
N VAL A 230 -16.04 -14.30 -31.98
CA VAL A 230 -14.72 -14.07 -32.59
C VAL A 230 -13.64 -14.13 -31.51
N HIS A 231 -12.50 -14.76 -31.77
CA HIS A 231 -11.35 -14.76 -30.83
C HIS A 231 -10.51 -13.52 -31.08
N VAL A 232 -10.15 -12.79 -30.02
CA VAL A 232 -9.43 -11.50 -30.12
C VAL A 232 -8.14 -11.53 -29.30
N GLY A 233 -7.44 -12.67 -29.25
CA GLY A 233 -6.14 -12.75 -28.58
C GLY A 233 -6.23 -12.36 -27.10
N TYR A 234 -5.44 -11.36 -26.71
CA TYR A 234 -5.44 -10.78 -25.37
C TYR A 234 -6.33 -9.54 -25.25
N GLY A 235 -7.07 -9.15 -26.30
CA GLY A 235 -7.93 -7.98 -26.29
C GLY A 235 -7.19 -6.67 -26.02
N ARG A 236 -5.90 -6.61 -26.41
CA ARG A 236 -5.17 -5.34 -26.48
C ARG A 236 -5.81 -4.47 -27.55
N LYS A 237 -5.70 -3.14 -27.44
CA LYS A 237 -6.18 -2.23 -28.50
C LYS A 237 -5.60 -2.64 -29.87
N GLN A 238 -4.32 -3.01 -29.90
CA GLN A 238 -3.64 -3.53 -31.08
C GLN A 238 -4.29 -4.80 -31.66
N ASP A 239 -4.77 -5.74 -30.84
CA ASP A 239 -5.42 -6.97 -31.33
C ASP A 239 -6.70 -6.63 -32.13
N PHE A 240 -7.44 -5.62 -31.70
CA PHE A 240 -8.61 -5.11 -32.43
C PHE A 240 -8.22 -4.35 -33.69
N ASP A 241 -7.19 -3.50 -33.63
CA ASP A 241 -6.70 -2.74 -34.78
C ASP A 241 -6.17 -3.68 -35.89
N GLU A 242 -5.50 -4.78 -35.52
CA GLU A 242 -5.02 -5.81 -36.46
C GLU A 242 -6.17 -6.55 -37.15
N LEU A 243 -7.24 -6.90 -36.40
CA LEU A 243 -8.45 -7.48 -37.00
C LEU A 243 -9.14 -6.52 -37.97
N ALA A 244 -9.25 -5.24 -37.60
CA ALA A 244 -9.82 -4.22 -38.47
C ALA A 244 -8.97 -4.01 -39.74
N ALA A 245 -7.64 -3.98 -39.60
CA ALA A 245 -6.70 -3.86 -40.72
C ALA A 245 -6.75 -5.08 -41.66
N ALA A 246 -7.04 -6.27 -41.13
CA ALA A 246 -7.31 -7.47 -41.92
C ALA A 246 -8.70 -7.48 -42.60
N GLY A 247 -9.51 -6.43 -42.40
CA GLY A 247 -10.80 -6.23 -43.06
C GLY A 247 -11.98 -6.87 -42.32
N TYR A 248 -11.82 -7.26 -41.05
CA TYR A 248 -12.90 -7.85 -40.25
C TYR A 248 -13.73 -6.78 -39.52
N GLU A 249 -15.05 -6.83 -39.68
CA GLU A 249 -15.99 -5.98 -38.95
C GLU A 249 -16.59 -6.74 -37.76
N LEU A 250 -16.38 -6.22 -36.54
CA LEU A 250 -16.81 -6.86 -35.30
C LEU A 250 -18.21 -6.39 -34.84
N THR A 251 -18.87 -5.51 -35.59
CA THR A 251 -20.21 -5.00 -35.29
C THR A 251 -21.20 -6.15 -35.05
N GLY A 252 -21.82 -6.19 -33.86
CA GLY A 252 -22.80 -7.23 -33.52
C GLY A 252 -22.19 -8.59 -33.14
N SER A 253 -20.87 -8.69 -33.02
CA SER A 253 -20.18 -9.91 -32.58
C SER A 253 -20.06 -10.00 -31.05
N ILE A 254 -19.74 -11.20 -30.56
CA ILE A 254 -19.31 -11.43 -29.17
C ILE A 254 -17.82 -11.76 -29.20
N ALA A 255 -17.01 -11.00 -28.47
CA ALA A 255 -15.56 -11.20 -28.41
C ALA A 255 -15.21 -12.24 -27.34
N LEU A 256 -14.42 -13.26 -27.71
CA LEU A 256 -13.77 -14.19 -26.79
C LEU A 256 -12.30 -13.78 -26.60
N ILE A 257 -11.92 -13.48 -25.37
CA ILE A 257 -10.64 -12.82 -25.05
C ILE A 257 -9.92 -13.58 -23.93
N ARG A 258 -8.60 -13.70 -24.02
CA ARG A 258 -7.76 -14.25 -22.93
C ARG A 258 -7.56 -13.21 -21.82
N TYR A 259 -7.51 -13.67 -20.58
CA TYR A 259 -6.91 -12.89 -19.49
C TYR A 259 -5.40 -12.64 -19.72
N GLY A 260 -4.79 -11.74 -18.94
CA GLY A 260 -3.39 -11.35 -19.10
C GLY A 260 -3.17 -10.12 -20.00
N ALA A 261 -1.91 -9.70 -20.14
CA ALA A 261 -1.43 -8.53 -20.90
C ALA A 261 -1.89 -7.14 -20.44
N VAL A 262 -3.20 -6.89 -20.42
CA VAL A 262 -3.79 -5.59 -20.09
C VAL A 262 -4.95 -5.79 -19.13
N PHE A 263 -5.28 -4.76 -18.37
CA PHE A 263 -6.40 -4.79 -17.44
C PHE A 263 -7.73 -5.12 -18.14
N ARG A 264 -8.56 -5.94 -17.48
CA ARG A 264 -9.80 -6.50 -18.06
C ARG A 264 -10.82 -5.46 -18.50
N GLY A 265 -10.95 -4.35 -17.78
CA GLY A 265 -11.83 -3.24 -18.19
C GLY A 265 -11.48 -2.68 -19.57
N LEU A 266 -10.19 -2.64 -19.91
CA LEU A 266 -9.71 -2.15 -21.21
C LEU A 266 -10.00 -3.11 -22.35
N LYS A 267 -10.05 -4.42 -22.08
CA LYS A 267 -10.48 -5.43 -23.06
C LYS A 267 -11.95 -5.18 -23.45
N VAL A 268 -12.79 -4.92 -22.45
CA VAL A 268 -14.21 -4.59 -22.67
C VAL A 268 -14.35 -3.24 -23.36
N GLN A 269 -13.54 -2.25 -22.98
CA GLN A 269 -13.51 -0.94 -23.62
C GLN A 269 -13.13 -1.03 -25.11
N ALA A 270 -12.06 -1.75 -25.44
CA ALA A 270 -11.63 -1.91 -26.82
C ALA A 270 -12.66 -2.69 -27.65
N ALA A 271 -13.29 -3.72 -27.06
CA ALA A 271 -14.35 -4.48 -27.71
C ALA A 271 -15.59 -3.63 -28.03
N GLN A 272 -16.06 -2.79 -27.09
CA GLN A 272 -17.19 -1.89 -27.38
C GLN A 272 -16.84 -0.87 -28.47
N GLU A 273 -15.60 -0.35 -28.48
CA GLU A 273 -15.14 0.60 -29.50
C GLU A 273 -15.04 -0.07 -30.89
N ALA A 274 -14.75 -1.38 -30.94
CA ALA A 274 -14.76 -2.17 -32.16
C ALA A 274 -16.16 -2.63 -32.61
N GLY A 275 -17.22 -2.29 -31.88
CA GLY A 275 -18.62 -2.61 -32.23
C GLY A 275 -19.12 -3.97 -31.72
N ALA A 276 -18.34 -4.69 -30.91
CA ALA A 276 -18.81 -5.91 -30.28
C ALA A 276 -19.98 -5.62 -29.33
N VAL A 277 -20.96 -6.52 -29.27
CA VAL A 277 -22.15 -6.38 -28.40
C VAL A 277 -22.01 -7.12 -27.09
N GLY A 278 -20.98 -7.95 -26.93
CA GLY A 278 -20.69 -8.66 -25.69
C GLY A 278 -19.27 -9.21 -25.62
N VAL A 279 -18.80 -9.49 -24.41
CA VAL A 279 -17.42 -9.97 -24.18
C VAL A 279 -17.40 -11.17 -23.23
N LEU A 280 -16.61 -12.17 -23.58
CA LEU A 280 -16.29 -13.32 -22.74
C LEU A 280 -14.79 -13.34 -22.50
N ILE A 281 -14.36 -13.45 -21.24
CA ILE A 281 -12.94 -13.46 -20.87
C ILE A 281 -12.61 -14.78 -20.15
N TYR A 282 -11.52 -15.45 -20.52
CA TYR A 282 -11.13 -16.73 -19.93
C TYR A 282 -9.63 -16.78 -19.59
N SER A 283 -9.28 -17.59 -18.59
CA SER A 283 -7.89 -17.88 -18.24
C SER A 283 -7.39 -19.06 -19.08
N ASP A 284 -6.38 -18.82 -19.93
CA ASP A 284 -5.83 -19.83 -20.81
C ASP A 284 -4.70 -20.60 -20.08
N PRO A 285 -4.75 -21.94 -19.99
CA PRO A 285 -3.71 -22.69 -19.28
C PRO A 285 -2.29 -22.50 -19.79
N ARG A 286 -2.13 -22.05 -21.04
CA ARG A 286 -0.82 -21.79 -21.63
C ARG A 286 -0.10 -20.60 -20.98
N ASP A 287 -0.83 -19.75 -20.26
CA ASP A 287 -0.28 -18.61 -19.53
C ASP A 287 0.30 -19.01 -18.14
N ASN A 288 0.19 -20.29 -17.76
CA ASN A 288 0.62 -20.82 -16.46
C ASN A 288 2.07 -21.34 -16.43
N GLY A 289 2.87 -21.02 -17.44
CA GLY A 289 4.26 -21.45 -17.53
C GLY A 289 4.41 -22.97 -17.56
N ALA A 290 5.25 -23.52 -16.68
CA ALA A 290 5.54 -24.94 -16.60
C ALA A 290 4.42 -25.75 -15.93
N VAL A 291 3.50 -25.12 -15.19
CA VAL A 291 2.54 -25.82 -14.33
C VAL A 291 1.22 -26.09 -15.05
N THR A 292 1.28 -27.05 -15.96
CA THR A 292 0.15 -27.48 -16.80
C THR A 292 -0.07 -29.00 -16.74
N VAL A 293 -1.25 -29.46 -17.15
CA VAL A 293 -1.55 -30.90 -17.18
C VAL A 293 -0.78 -31.62 -18.28
N GLU A 294 -0.46 -30.91 -19.37
CA GLU A 294 0.39 -31.40 -20.45
C GLU A 294 1.82 -31.70 -19.95
N ASN A 295 2.28 -30.97 -18.94
CA ASN A 295 3.56 -31.20 -18.27
C ASN A 295 3.49 -32.22 -17.13
N GLY A 296 2.35 -32.89 -16.95
CA GLY A 296 2.16 -33.97 -15.97
C GLY A 296 1.72 -33.52 -14.58
N TYR A 297 1.37 -32.25 -14.39
CA TYR A 297 0.76 -31.79 -13.13
C TYR A 297 -0.73 -32.11 -13.09
N GLU A 298 -1.27 -32.34 -11.90
CA GLU A 298 -2.72 -32.53 -11.72
C GLU A 298 -3.44 -31.19 -11.55
N TYR A 299 -4.70 -31.14 -11.95
CA TYR A 299 -5.57 -30.00 -11.67
C TYR A 299 -5.79 -29.81 -10.16
N TRP A 300 -5.87 -28.56 -9.72
CA TRP A 300 -6.36 -28.23 -8.39
C TRP A 300 -7.75 -28.83 -8.15
N PRO A 301 -8.04 -29.48 -6.99
CA PRO A 301 -7.27 -29.45 -5.73
C PRO A 301 -6.25 -30.57 -5.53
N ASN A 302 -6.10 -31.47 -6.50
CA ASN A 302 -5.18 -32.61 -6.40
C ASN A 302 -3.74 -32.24 -6.78
N GLY A 303 -3.56 -31.23 -7.61
CA GLY A 303 -2.26 -30.69 -7.97
C GLY A 303 -2.22 -29.16 -8.12
N PRO A 304 -1.06 -28.62 -8.55
CA PRO A 304 -0.81 -27.18 -8.61
C PRO A 304 -1.31 -26.51 -9.91
N ALA A 305 -1.85 -27.27 -10.87
CA ALA A 305 -2.32 -26.71 -12.13
C ALA A 305 -3.70 -26.03 -11.99
N LEU A 306 -4.00 -25.12 -12.92
CA LEU A 306 -5.26 -24.39 -12.98
C LEU A 306 -6.48 -25.32 -12.90
N ASN A 307 -7.41 -25.06 -11.98
CA ASN A 307 -8.67 -25.82 -12.00
C ASN A 307 -9.46 -25.43 -13.27
N PRO A 308 -9.90 -26.39 -14.11
CA PRO A 308 -10.53 -26.08 -15.39
C PRO A 308 -11.87 -25.36 -15.25
N ASP A 309 -12.53 -25.49 -14.10
CA ASP A 309 -13.78 -24.80 -13.76
C ASP A 309 -13.54 -23.48 -13.03
N SER A 310 -12.28 -23.11 -12.75
CA SER A 310 -11.91 -21.84 -12.12
C SER A 310 -12.36 -20.65 -12.96
N VAL A 311 -12.87 -19.62 -12.30
CA VAL A 311 -13.25 -18.36 -12.94
C VAL A 311 -12.60 -17.18 -12.22
N GLN A 312 -11.83 -16.38 -12.97
CA GLN A 312 -11.31 -15.11 -12.48
C GLN A 312 -12.39 -14.02 -12.58
N ARG A 313 -12.93 -13.59 -11.43
CA ARG A 313 -13.79 -12.39 -11.34
C ARG A 313 -12.97 -11.12 -11.46
N GLY A 314 -13.61 -9.96 -11.38
CA GLY A 314 -12.93 -8.67 -11.43
C GLY A 314 -13.81 -7.56 -11.95
N SER A 315 -13.51 -6.33 -11.53
CA SER A 315 -14.14 -5.15 -12.09
C SER A 315 -13.69 -4.92 -13.54
N VAL A 316 -14.65 -4.53 -14.39
CA VAL A 316 -14.42 -4.04 -15.76
C VAL A 316 -14.60 -2.53 -15.87
N LEU A 317 -14.50 -1.80 -14.76
CA LEU A 317 -14.32 -0.34 -14.75
C LEU A 317 -13.21 0.07 -15.73
N PHE A 318 -13.32 1.23 -16.37
CA PHE A 318 -12.24 1.83 -17.16
C PHE A 318 -11.29 2.57 -16.23
N LEU A 319 -10.55 1.80 -15.43
CA LEU A 319 -9.63 2.31 -14.40
C LEU A 319 -8.66 3.36 -14.93
N SER A 320 -8.21 3.25 -16.19
CA SER A 320 -7.31 4.23 -16.80
C SER A 320 -7.97 5.60 -17.04
N THR A 321 -9.31 5.70 -17.04
CA THR A 321 -10.05 6.96 -17.13
C THR A 321 -10.07 7.64 -15.75
N TYR A 322 -10.65 6.97 -14.75
CA TYR A 322 -10.53 7.29 -13.32
C TYR A 322 -10.89 6.07 -12.45
N PRO A 323 -10.26 5.89 -11.28
CA PRO A 323 -10.69 4.96 -10.24
C PRO A 323 -11.77 5.59 -9.35
N GLY A 324 -12.26 4.87 -8.34
CA GLY A 324 -13.28 5.40 -7.42
C GLY A 324 -14.71 5.08 -7.84
N ASP A 325 -15.67 5.63 -7.10
CA ASP A 325 -17.09 5.52 -7.43
C ASP A 325 -17.37 6.13 -8.82
N PRO A 326 -17.94 5.36 -9.77
CA PRO A 326 -18.35 5.89 -11.07
C PRO A 326 -19.23 7.13 -10.96
N GLY A 327 -20.07 7.18 -9.92
CA GLY A 327 -21.07 8.20 -9.71
C GLY A 327 -20.53 9.52 -9.18
N THR A 328 -19.39 9.56 -8.50
CA THR A 328 -18.92 10.75 -7.77
C THR A 328 -17.47 11.18 -8.09
N PRO A 329 -17.05 11.21 -9.38
CA PRO A 329 -15.65 11.48 -9.72
C PRO A 329 -15.14 12.81 -9.16
N GLY A 330 -14.12 12.76 -8.29
CA GLY A 330 -13.49 13.94 -7.71
C GLY A 330 -14.15 14.47 -6.43
N THR A 331 -15.16 13.79 -5.90
CA THR A 331 -15.89 14.18 -4.69
C THR A 331 -16.32 12.94 -3.90
N PRO A 332 -16.29 12.95 -2.56
CA PRO A 332 -16.61 11.75 -1.79
C PRO A 332 -18.08 11.30 -1.93
N ALA A 333 -18.27 9.98 -2.01
CA ALA A 333 -19.56 9.29 -2.09
C ALA A 333 -20.35 9.31 -0.76
N TYR A 334 -20.72 10.49 -0.27
CA TYR A 334 -21.61 10.65 0.89
C TYR A 334 -23.02 10.11 0.63
N PRO A 335 -23.82 9.83 1.68
CA PRO A 335 -25.21 9.38 1.53
C PRO A 335 -26.03 10.26 0.58
N ASN A 336 -25.84 11.57 0.65
CA ASN A 336 -26.54 12.60 -0.13
C ASN A 336 -25.68 13.22 -1.25
N ALA A 337 -24.61 12.56 -1.68
CA ALA A 337 -23.76 13.05 -2.77
C ALA A 337 -24.53 13.20 -4.09
N ASN A 338 -24.18 14.24 -4.86
CA ASN A 338 -24.67 14.41 -6.23
C ASN A 338 -23.95 13.40 -7.13
N ARG A 339 -24.71 12.61 -7.88
CA ARG A 339 -24.18 11.52 -8.70
C ARG A 339 -24.35 11.78 -10.19
N THR A 340 -23.37 11.33 -10.96
CA THR A 340 -23.38 11.28 -12.43
C THR A 340 -23.66 9.85 -12.90
N GLU A 341 -23.88 9.66 -14.20
CA GLU A 341 -24.05 8.32 -14.80
C GLU A 341 -22.75 7.51 -14.85
N GLY A 342 -21.60 8.16 -14.63
CA GLY A 342 -20.26 7.57 -14.76
C GLY A 342 -19.83 7.38 -16.21
N THR A 343 -18.60 7.80 -16.54
CA THR A 343 -18.01 7.59 -17.88
C THR A 343 -16.97 6.49 -17.91
N ASN A 344 -16.59 5.96 -16.74
CA ASN A 344 -15.60 4.91 -16.58
C ASN A 344 -16.23 3.50 -16.42
N ILE A 345 -17.44 3.26 -16.90
CA ILE A 345 -18.08 1.92 -16.86
C ILE A 345 -18.51 1.44 -18.25
N PRO A 346 -18.50 0.12 -18.52
CA PRO A 346 -18.88 -0.41 -19.82
C PRO A 346 -20.33 -0.19 -20.25
N SER A 347 -20.53 -0.09 -21.56
CA SER A 347 -21.85 -0.03 -22.19
C SER A 347 -22.37 -1.37 -22.74
N ILE A 348 -21.54 -2.42 -22.73
CA ILE A 348 -21.88 -3.76 -23.22
C ILE A 348 -21.72 -4.84 -22.13
N PRO A 349 -22.51 -5.93 -22.15
CA PRO A 349 -22.38 -7.01 -21.19
C PRO A 349 -21.06 -7.79 -21.38
N SER A 350 -20.49 -8.21 -20.27
CA SER A 350 -19.36 -9.12 -20.23
C SER A 350 -19.47 -10.15 -19.12
N LEU A 351 -18.90 -11.34 -19.34
CA LEU A 351 -18.74 -12.37 -18.31
C LEU A 351 -17.32 -12.96 -18.33
N PRO A 352 -16.74 -13.27 -17.15
CA PRO A 352 -15.63 -14.20 -17.08
C PRO A 352 -16.17 -15.62 -17.25
N ILE A 353 -15.38 -16.51 -17.87
CA ILE A 353 -15.75 -17.92 -18.06
C ILE A 353 -14.56 -18.82 -17.72
N SER A 354 -14.89 -20.05 -17.33
CA SER A 354 -13.90 -21.07 -17.03
C SER A 354 -13.19 -21.56 -18.30
N TRP A 355 -12.02 -22.17 -18.13
CA TRP A 355 -11.30 -22.81 -19.23
C TRP A 355 -12.15 -23.92 -19.87
N ALA A 356 -12.85 -24.72 -19.06
CA ALA A 356 -13.74 -25.78 -19.55
C ALA A 356 -14.81 -25.23 -20.51
N ASN A 357 -15.42 -24.09 -20.19
CA ASN A 357 -16.39 -23.42 -21.07
C ASN A 357 -15.72 -22.83 -22.31
N ALA A 358 -14.54 -22.20 -22.15
CA ALA A 358 -13.80 -21.64 -23.27
C ALA A 358 -13.41 -22.71 -24.30
N GLN A 359 -13.05 -23.92 -23.89
CA GLN A 359 -12.75 -25.03 -24.81
C GLN A 359 -13.94 -25.39 -25.71
N VAL A 360 -15.17 -25.34 -25.20
CA VAL A 360 -16.38 -25.59 -26.01
C VAL A 360 -16.57 -24.49 -27.05
N LEU A 361 -16.36 -23.23 -26.66
CA LEU A 361 -16.46 -22.08 -27.56
C LEU A 361 -15.36 -22.07 -28.63
N LEU A 362 -14.12 -22.39 -28.26
CA LEU A 362 -12.99 -22.48 -29.18
C LEU A 362 -13.20 -23.57 -30.25
N LYS A 363 -13.82 -24.71 -29.87
CA LYS A 363 -14.22 -25.75 -30.83
C LYS A 363 -15.28 -25.26 -31.82
N GLU A 364 -16.10 -24.27 -31.46
CA GLU A 364 -17.10 -23.70 -32.35
C GLU A 364 -16.49 -22.72 -33.37
N LEU A 365 -15.36 -22.09 -33.06
CA LEU A 365 -14.59 -21.26 -33.99
C LEU A 365 -13.86 -22.12 -35.05
N GLY A 366 -13.28 -23.26 -34.64
CA GLY A 366 -12.46 -24.12 -35.51
C GLY A 366 -13.22 -24.99 -36.53
N ARG A 367 -14.51 -24.75 -36.76
CA ARG A 367 -15.36 -25.60 -37.63
C ARG A 367 -15.38 -25.19 -39.10
N ASN A 368 -15.00 -23.95 -39.40
CA ASN A 368 -15.04 -23.37 -40.74
C ASN A 368 -13.73 -22.57 -40.98
N ASP A 369 -13.38 -22.26 -42.22
CA ASP A 369 -12.25 -21.35 -42.58
C ASP A 369 -12.55 -19.86 -42.27
N SER A 370 -13.39 -19.60 -41.26
CA SER A 370 -13.88 -18.29 -40.84
C SER A 370 -13.35 -17.97 -39.44
N ILE A 371 -12.99 -16.71 -39.20
CA ILE A 371 -12.63 -16.26 -37.84
C ILE A 371 -13.84 -16.18 -36.90
N PHE A 372 -15.05 -16.19 -37.46
CA PHE A 372 -16.31 -16.19 -36.72
C PHE A 372 -16.86 -17.60 -36.56
N SER A 373 -17.56 -17.83 -35.44
CA SER A 373 -18.23 -19.10 -35.15
C SER A 373 -19.31 -19.48 -36.16
N SER A 374 -19.52 -20.79 -36.34
CA SER A 374 -20.59 -21.33 -37.19
C SER A 374 -21.99 -21.01 -36.63
N ARG A 375 -22.17 -21.05 -35.30
CA ARG A 375 -23.44 -20.69 -34.63
C ARG A 375 -23.37 -19.38 -33.86
N LYS A 376 -24.55 -18.84 -33.52
CA LYS A 376 -24.65 -17.66 -32.64
C LYS A 376 -24.48 -18.07 -31.19
N ILE A 377 -23.89 -17.17 -30.42
CA ILE A 377 -23.77 -17.25 -28.97
C ILE A 377 -24.77 -16.28 -28.36
N ARG A 378 -25.46 -16.70 -27.30
CA ARG A 378 -26.27 -15.83 -26.44
C ARG A 378 -25.51 -15.55 -25.15
N LEU A 379 -25.42 -14.28 -24.78
CA LEU A 379 -24.86 -13.80 -23.54
C LEU A 379 -25.94 -13.02 -22.78
N LEU A 380 -26.44 -13.61 -21.70
CA LEU A 380 -27.35 -12.95 -20.76
C LEU A 380 -26.57 -12.59 -19.49
N ASN A 381 -26.59 -11.31 -19.15
CA ASN A 381 -26.08 -10.79 -17.88
C ASN A 381 -27.13 -9.84 -17.29
N ARG A 382 -27.80 -10.25 -16.22
CA ARG A 382 -28.65 -9.36 -15.42
C ARG A 382 -27.89 -8.96 -14.16
N VAL A 383 -27.70 -7.66 -13.98
CA VAL A 383 -27.05 -7.06 -12.81
C VAL A 383 -28.02 -6.16 -12.08
N LYS A 384 -27.79 -5.99 -10.78
CA LYS A 384 -28.50 -5.01 -9.95
C LYS A 384 -27.49 -3.96 -9.49
N ASN A 385 -27.69 -2.71 -9.92
CA ASN A 385 -26.90 -1.56 -9.48
C ASN A 385 -27.55 -0.96 -8.24
N GLU A 386 -26.78 -0.70 -7.19
CA GLU A 386 -27.27 -0.14 -5.94
C GLU A 386 -26.25 0.81 -5.31
N ILE A 387 -26.74 1.87 -4.68
CA ILE A 387 -25.93 2.65 -3.75
C ILE A 387 -25.89 1.90 -2.42
N LYS A 388 -24.72 1.43 -2.00
CA LYS A 388 -24.56 0.63 -0.78
C LYS A 388 -23.41 1.12 0.09
N PRO A 389 -23.50 0.95 1.42
CA PRO A 389 -22.41 1.32 2.32
C PRO A 389 -21.19 0.44 2.07
N ILE A 390 -20.01 1.05 2.18
CA ILE A 390 -18.69 0.41 2.30
C ILE A 390 -17.99 1.00 3.54
N TRP A 391 -17.05 0.27 4.13
CA TRP A 391 -16.50 0.54 5.46
C TRP A 391 -14.96 0.53 5.48
N ASN A 392 -14.37 1.73 5.53
CA ASN A 392 -12.93 1.89 5.72
C ASN A 392 -12.60 1.87 7.21
N THR A 393 -11.74 0.96 7.66
CA THR A 393 -11.34 0.85 9.06
C THR A 393 -9.98 1.52 9.29
N MET A 394 -9.93 2.49 10.20
CA MET A 394 -8.75 3.31 10.45
C MET A 394 -8.20 3.07 11.86
N ALA A 395 -6.88 3.15 12.02
CA ALA A 395 -6.23 3.23 13.33
C ALA A 395 -5.03 4.18 13.33
N VAL A 396 -4.76 4.82 14.47
CA VAL A 396 -3.74 5.87 14.60
C VAL A 396 -2.82 5.56 15.78
N ILE A 397 -1.51 5.68 15.56
CA ILE A 397 -0.49 5.76 16.63
C ILE A 397 0.07 7.18 16.62
N PRO A 398 -0.25 8.03 17.62
CA PRO A 398 0.17 9.43 17.63
C PRO A 398 1.67 9.58 17.90
N GLY A 399 2.36 10.33 17.04
CA GLY A 399 3.79 10.60 17.16
C GLY A 399 4.15 11.77 18.09
N HIS A 400 5.44 12.06 18.17
CA HIS A 400 5.96 13.30 18.77
C HIS A 400 5.81 14.53 17.86
N ILE A 401 5.92 14.32 16.55
CA ILE A 401 5.69 15.26 15.47
C ILE A 401 4.31 14.93 14.93
N ARG A 402 3.35 15.79 15.28
CA ARG A 402 1.93 15.49 15.06
C ARG A 402 1.41 15.90 13.67
N ASN A 403 2.20 16.68 12.94
CA ASN A 403 1.83 17.20 11.62
C ASN A 403 2.51 16.44 10.47
N GLU A 404 3.24 15.36 10.77
CA GLU A 404 3.86 14.47 9.78
C GLU A 404 3.27 13.06 10.02
N VAL A 405 2.72 12.44 8.97
CA VAL A 405 2.00 11.18 9.02
C VAL A 405 2.59 10.19 8.01
N VAL A 406 2.89 8.97 8.44
CA VAL A 406 3.15 7.83 7.54
C VAL A 406 1.90 6.97 7.52
N LEU A 407 1.35 6.70 6.34
CA LEU A 407 0.14 5.91 6.16
C LEU A 407 0.51 4.52 5.63
N LEU A 408 -0.06 3.47 6.21
CA LEU A 408 0.05 2.08 5.74
C LEU A 408 -1.36 1.56 5.43
N GLY A 409 -1.59 1.14 4.19
CA GLY A 409 -2.89 0.66 3.71
C GLY A 409 -2.86 -0.75 3.12
N ASN A 410 -4.02 -1.40 3.17
CA ASN A 410 -4.34 -2.69 2.55
C ASN A 410 -5.87 -2.73 2.39
N HIS A 411 -6.40 -3.16 1.25
CA HIS A 411 -7.84 -3.43 1.16
C HIS A 411 -8.21 -4.75 1.83
N ARG A 412 -9.52 -4.93 2.05
CA ARG A 412 -10.08 -6.04 2.83
C ARG A 412 -11.16 -6.80 2.09
N ASP A 413 -11.90 -6.13 1.22
CA ASP A 413 -12.91 -6.78 0.40
C ASP A 413 -12.24 -7.74 -0.60
N ALA A 414 -12.91 -8.86 -0.88
CA ALA A 414 -12.48 -9.82 -1.90
C ALA A 414 -13.66 -10.28 -2.74
N TRP A 415 -13.40 -10.71 -3.97
CA TRP A 415 -14.43 -11.35 -4.79
C TRP A 415 -15.07 -12.57 -4.16
N VAL A 416 -14.32 -13.38 -3.41
CA VAL A 416 -14.84 -14.53 -2.66
C VAL A 416 -14.14 -14.61 -1.30
N LEU A 417 -13.23 -15.57 -1.08
CA LEU A 417 -12.49 -15.77 0.17
C LEU A 417 -11.17 -15.01 0.23
N GLY A 418 -10.53 -14.83 -0.92
CA GLY A 418 -9.39 -13.92 -1.06
C GLY A 418 -8.20 -14.25 -0.17
N ALA A 419 -7.77 -15.52 -0.11
CA ALA A 419 -6.67 -15.93 0.77
C ALA A 419 -5.35 -15.23 0.46
N SER A 420 -5.06 -15.06 -0.83
CA SER A 420 -4.03 -14.18 -1.34
C SER A 420 -4.57 -12.75 -1.44
N ASP A 421 -5.54 -12.51 -2.31
CA ASP A 421 -6.09 -11.17 -2.58
C ASP A 421 -7.39 -10.93 -1.80
N PRO A 422 -7.40 -10.09 -0.75
CA PRO A 422 -6.27 -9.35 -0.16
C PRO A 422 -5.83 -9.87 1.22
N THR A 423 -6.37 -11.01 1.66
CA THR A 423 -6.18 -11.47 3.04
C THR A 423 -4.70 -11.66 3.37
N SER A 424 -3.85 -11.98 2.39
CA SER A 424 -2.40 -12.09 2.63
C SER A 424 -1.79 -10.75 3.09
N GLY A 425 -2.17 -9.63 2.49
CA GLY A 425 -1.77 -8.29 2.94
C GLY A 425 -2.39 -7.93 4.29
N THR A 426 -3.66 -8.28 4.51
CA THR A 426 -4.32 -8.09 5.82
C THR A 426 -3.52 -8.81 6.91
N VAL A 427 -3.11 -10.06 6.68
CA VAL A 427 -2.28 -10.85 7.60
C VAL A 427 -0.96 -10.14 7.90
N SER A 428 -0.27 -9.62 6.88
CA SER A 428 0.98 -8.87 7.10
C SER A 428 0.74 -7.58 7.90
N VAL A 429 -0.33 -6.83 7.64
CA VAL A 429 -0.72 -5.64 8.42
C VAL A 429 -1.01 -5.99 9.88
N HIS A 430 -1.64 -7.14 10.16
CA HIS A 430 -1.86 -7.63 11.53
C HIS A 430 -0.54 -7.90 12.26
N GLU A 431 0.42 -8.57 11.61
CA GLU A 431 1.73 -8.83 12.21
C GLU A 431 2.53 -7.53 12.43
N ILE A 432 2.41 -6.54 11.53
CA ILE A 432 2.99 -5.20 11.71
C ILE A 432 2.35 -4.51 12.92
N ALA A 433 1.02 -4.39 12.97
CA ALA A 433 0.31 -3.75 14.08
C ALA A 433 0.64 -4.41 15.43
N LYS A 434 0.77 -5.74 15.46
CA LYS A 434 1.22 -6.51 16.64
C LYS A 434 2.64 -6.15 17.05
N GLY A 435 3.58 -6.03 16.11
CA GLY A 435 4.95 -5.62 16.36
C GLY A 435 5.05 -4.19 16.93
N PHE A 436 4.30 -3.26 16.35
CA PHE A 436 4.23 -1.88 16.83
C PHE A 436 3.56 -1.81 18.21
N GLY A 437 2.53 -2.63 18.46
CA GLY A 437 1.94 -2.81 19.79
C GLY A 437 2.93 -3.29 20.85
N LYS A 438 3.86 -4.20 20.48
CA LYS A 438 4.95 -4.65 21.37
C LYS A 438 5.92 -3.51 21.68
N LEU A 439 6.27 -2.68 20.69
CA LEU A 439 7.10 -1.49 20.89
C LEU A 439 6.42 -0.49 21.83
N LEU A 440 5.13 -0.17 21.62
CA LEU A 440 4.37 0.75 22.47
C LEU A 440 4.37 0.29 23.94
N LYS A 441 4.21 -1.02 24.19
CA LYS A 441 4.28 -1.61 25.54
C LYS A 441 5.66 -1.48 26.19
N GLN A 442 6.73 -1.36 25.40
CA GLN A 442 8.10 -1.10 25.87
C GLN A 442 8.39 0.39 26.06
N GLY A 443 7.39 1.26 25.91
CA GLY A 443 7.54 2.71 26.05
C GLY A 443 8.06 3.42 24.81
N TRP A 444 8.09 2.73 23.66
CA TRP A 444 8.33 3.38 22.37
C TRP A 444 7.19 4.32 22.02
N LYS A 445 7.53 5.44 21.38
CA LYS A 445 6.58 6.35 20.76
C LYS A 445 7.23 6.88 19.48
N PRO A 446 6.57 6.78 18.32
CA PRO A 446 7.19 7.17 17.07
C PRO A 446 7.48 8.67 17.01
N LEU A 447 8.47 9.08 16.21
CA LEU A 447 8.63 10.52 15.94
C LEU A 447 7.43 11.04 15.14
N ARG A 448 7.01 10.38 14.08
CA ARG A 448 5.84 10.76 13.27
C ARG A 448 4.59 10.01 13.68
N THR A 449 3.43 10.54 13.33
CA THR A 449 2.18 9.79 13.51
C THR A 449 2.12 8.68 12.47
N ILE A 450 1.61 7.52 12.86
CA ILE A 450 1.34 6.40 11.96
C ILE A 450 -0.17 6.24 11.85
N VAL A 451 -0.65 6.07 10.63
CA VAL A 451 -2.04 5.71 10.37
C VAL A 451 -2.07 4.37 9.65
N PHE A 452 -2.89 3.45 10.12
CA PHE A 452 -3.24 2.21 9.43
C PHE A 452 -4.61 2.39 8.80
N ALA A 453 -4.75 1.94 7.56
CA ALA A 453 -6.01 1.94 6.82
C ALA A 453 -6.32 0.53 6.30
N SER A 454 -7.55 0.09 6.52
CA SER A 454 -8.12 -1.08 5.87
C SER A 454 -9.22 -0.61 4.94
N TRP A 455 -8.93 -0.63 3.64
CA TRP A 455 -9.80 -0.14 2.59
C TRP A 455 -10.88 -1.17 2.23
N ASP A 456 -11.97 -0.69 1.66
CA ASP A 456 -13.10 -1.48 1.18
C ASP A 456 -13.42 -1.09 -0.28
N ALA A 457 -14.12 -1.95 -0.99
CA ALA A 457 -14.46 -1.83 -2.40
C ALA A 457 -13.25 -1.53 -3.32
N GLU A 458 -12.07 -2.03 -2.98
CA GLU A 458 -10.91 -1.98 -3.88
C GLU A 458 -11.21 -2.77 -5.15
N GLU A 459 -11.83 -3.93 -5.00
CA GLU A 459 -12.06 -4.90 -6.08
C GLU A 459 -12.97 -4.34 -7.19
N TYR A 460 -13.80 -3.36 -6.83
CA TYR A 460 -14.66 -2.62 -7.75
C TYR A 460 -13.92 -1.54 -8.54
N GLY A 461 -12.76 -1.08 -8.06
CA GLY A 461 -11.93 -0.08 -8.71
C GLY A 461 -11.38 0.96 -7.74
N LEU A 462 -10.77 0.51 -6.64
CA LEU A 462 -10.10 1.35 -5.65
C LEU A 462 -11.06 2.30 -4.93
N ILE A 463 -12.32 1.90 -4.73
CA ILE A 463 -13.36 2.85 -4.31
C ILE A 463 -13.06 3.40 -2.92
N GLY A 464 -12.92 2.56 -1.89
CA GLY A 464 -12.78 3.04 -0.51
C GLY A 464 -11.57 3.95 -0.30
N SER A 465 -10.41 3.60 -0.85
CA SER A 465 -9.22 4.46 -0.77
C SER A 465 -9.40 5.76 -1.57
N THR A 466 -9.99 5.70 -2.77
CA THR A 466 -10.23 6.88 -3.61
C THR A 466 -11.20 7.85 -2.94
N GLU A 467 -12.34 7.37 -2.43
CA GLU A 467 -13.34 8.21 -1.74
C GLU A 467 -12.73 8.92 -0.52
N TRP A 468 -11.92 8.18 0.26
CA TRP A 468 -11.23 8.75 1.41
C TRP A 468 -10.15 9.77 1.00
N GLY A 469 -9.41 9.49 -0.07
CA GLY A 469 -8.43 10.40 -0.65
C GLY A 469 -9.06 11.69 -1.18
N GLU A 470 -10.29 11.62 -1.70
CA GLU A 470 -11.05 12.79 -2.16
C GLU A 470 -11.69 13.59 -1.03
N ASP A 471 -12.18 12.94 0.04
CA ASP A 471 -12.70 13.62 1.24
C ASP A 471 -11.61 14.44 1.96
N PHE A 472 -10.43 13.84 2.12
CA PHE A 472 -9.35 14.41 2.95
C PHE A 472 -8.14 14.90 2.15
N ALA A 473 -8.32 15.21 0.85
CA ALA A 473 -7.23 15.61 -0.05
C ALA A 473 -6.28 16.67 0.54
N ASP A 474 -6.83 17.77 1.07
CA ASP A 474 -6.05 18.87 1.65
C ASP A 474 -5.23 18.40 2.87
N TRP A 475 -5.86 17.62 3.76
CA TRP A 475 -5.20 17.09 4.95
C TRP A 475 -4.08 16.12 4.57
N ILE A 476 -4.32 15.26 3.58
CA ILE A 476 -3.33 14.30 3.08
C ILE A 476 -2.13 15.04 2.50
N GLN A 477 -2.35 15.99 1.60
CA GLN A 477 -1.26 16.78 0.99
C GLN A 477 -0.49 17.63 2.01
N GLU A 478 -1.14 18.07 3.07
CA GLU A 478 -0.48 18.83 4.13
C GLU A 478 0.41 17.95 5.03
N HIS A 479 -0.09 16.78 5.43
CA HIS A 479 0.46 16.01 6.55
C HIS A 479 1.09 14.66 6.19
N VAL A 480 0.62 13.97 5.15
CA VAL A 480 1.11 12.62 4.81
C VAL A 480 2.46 12.74 4.09
N VAL A 481 3.48 12.08 4.63
CA VAL A 481 4.86 12.13 4.10
C VAL A 481 5.17 10.96 3.17
N ALA A 482 4.47 9.83 3.34
CA ALA A 482 4.57 8.65 2.49
C ALA A 482 3.33 7.75 2.72
N TYR A 483 2.94 7.04 1.67
CA TYR A 483 1.94 5.95 1.70
C TYR A 483 2.62 4.62 1.41
N LEU A 484 2.43 3.63 2.27
CA LEU A 484 2.93 2.28 2.08
C LEU A 484 1.73 1.38 1.80
N ASN A 485 1.75 0.67 0.69
CA ASN A 485 0.72 -0.29 0.32
C ASN A 485 1.23 -1.72 0.54
N VAL A 486 0.33 -2.59 0.97
CA VAL A 486 0.45 -4.02 0.73
C VAL A 486 -0.94 -4.53 0.40
N ASP A 487 -1.06 -5.11 -0.78
CA ASP A 487 -2.30 -5.68 -1.29
C ASP A 487 -2.22 -7.21 -1.13
N VAL A 488 -1.61 -7.86 -2.10
CA VAL A 488 -1.20 -9.26 -2.05
C VAL A 488 0.20 -9.35 -1.47
N ALA A 489 0.34 -9.79 -0.22
CA ALA A 489 1.64 -10.12 0.35
C ALA A 489 2.25 -11.36 -0.31
N SER A 490 1.44 -12.37 -0.65
CA SER A 490 1.96 -13.62 -1.22
C SER A 490 0.95 -14.36 -2.09
N ALA A 491 1.32 -14.53 -3.37
CA ALA A 491 0.66 -15.37 -4.38
C ALA A 491 1.66 -16.28 -5.12
N GLY A 492 2.91 -16.36 -4.67
CA GLY A 492 3.95 -17.13 -5.35
C GLY A 492 5.34 -16.96 -4.74
N ASP A 493 6.36 -17.21 -5.54
CA ASP A 493 7.74 -17.40 -5.06
C ASP A 493 8.61 -16.15 -5.11
N ARG A 494 8.34 -15.22 -6.03
CA ARG A 494 9.27 -14.15 -6.36
C ARG A 494 8.89 -12.84 -5.71
N PHE A 495 9.84 -12.24 -4.99
CA PHE A 495 9.65 -10.91 -4.42
C PHE A 495 9.65 -9.82 -5.50
N GLY A 496 8.67 -8.92 -5.44
CA GLY A 496 8.54 -7.75 -6.30
C GLY A 496 8.33 -6.50 -5.45
N LEU A 497 8.91 -5.38 -5.91
CA LEU A 497 8.84 -4.10 -5.21
C LEU A 497 8.70 -2.97 -6.22
N SER A 498 7.70 -2.13 -6.00
CA SER A 498 7.44 -0.93 -6.79
C SER A 498 7.28 0.28 -5.88
N GLY A 499 7.61 1.47 -6.38
CA GLY A 499 7.45 2.69 -5.60
C GLY A 499 7.93 3.94 -6.30
N SER A 500 7.63 5.09 -5.68
CA SER A 500 8.22 6.37 -6.04
C SER A 500 9.75 6.27 -5.94
N PRO A 501 10.53 6.77 -6.91
CA PRO A 501 12.00 6.76 -6.85
C PRO A 501 12.57 7.35 -5.54
N SER A 502 11.87 8.30 -4.93
CA SER A 502 12.27 8.91 -3.65
C SER A 502 12.32 7.90 -2.50
N LEU A 503 11.57 6.80 -2.55
CA LEU A 503 11.54 5.71 -1.58
C LEU A 503 12.45 4.53 -1.96
N ALA A 504 12.89 4.43 -3.21
CA ALA A 504 13.55 3.23 -3.74
C ALA A 504 14.74 2.74 -2.89
N HIS A 505 15.59 3.66 -2.40
CA HIS A 505 16.74 3.31 -1.58
C HIS A 505 16.37 2.72 -0.21
N ILE A 506 15.39 3.30 0.49
CA ILE A 506 14.99 2.79 1.81
C ILE A 506 14.30 1.43 1.68
N LEU A 507 13.46 1.26 0.66
CA LEU A 507 12.80 -0.02 0.38
C LEU A 507 13.85 -1.09 0.08
N ARG A 508 14.74 -0.84 -0.89
CA ARG A 508 15.82 -1.78 -1.23
C ARG A 508 16.71 -2.12 -0.02
N GLN A 509 17.12 -1.12 0.75
CA GLN A 509 18.00 -1.37 1.90
C GLN A 509 17.29 -2.20 2.98
N ALA A 510 16.02 -1.92 3.28
CA ALA A 510 15.26 -2.73 4.21
C ALA A 510 15.14 -4.20 3.73
N ALA A 511 14.97 -4.43 2.43
CA ALA A 511 14.92 -5.79 1.88
C ALA A 511 16.27 -6.53 1.97
N ILE A 512 17.39 -5.81 1.91
CA ILE A 512 18.72 -6.38 2.16
C ILE A 512 18.90 -6.73 3.64
N ASP A 513 18.32 -5.95 4.55
CA ASP A 513 18.45 -6.14 5.99
C ASP A 513 17.53 -7.26 6.53
N VAL A 514 16.55 -7.71 5.75
CA VAL A 514 15.64 -8.82 6.11
C VAL A 514 16.17 -10.12 5.50
N PRO A 515 16.28 -11.22 6.28
CA PRO A 515 16.66 -12.52 5.76
C PRO A 515 15.65 -13.04 4.72
N HIS A 516 16.12 -13.79 3.74
CA HIS A 516 15.27 -14.50 2.80
C HIS A 516 14.31 -15.44 3.55
N PRO A 517 13.04 -15.57 3.12
CA PRO A 517 12.04 -16.38 3.84
C PRO A 517 12.43 -17.87 3.95
N SER A 518 13.11 -18.41 2.93
CA SER A 518 13.40 -19.85 2.81
C SER A 518 14.89 -20.22 2.79
N ASP A 519 15.81 -19.24 2.82
CA ASP A 519 17.26 -19.49 2.73
C ASP A 519 18.05 -18.53 3.61
N ALA A 520 18.56 -19.02 4.75
CA ALA A 520 19.24 -18.17 5.73
C ALA A 520 20.54 -17.49 5.22
N ASN A 521 21.09 -17.92 4.07
CA ASN A 521 22.29 -17.31 3.49
C ASN A 521 21.99 -16.18 2.49
N ARG A 522 20.70 -15.98 2.18
CA ARG A 522 20.22 -14.96 1.25
C ARG A 522 19.42 -13.90 2.01
N THR A 523 19.29 -12.74 1.39
CA THR A 523 18.42 -11.65 1.84
C THR A 523 17.07 -11.71 1.15
N LEU A 524 16.05 -11.01 1.66
CA LEU A 524 14.77 -10.86 0.97
C LEU A 524 14.96 -10.21 -0.41
N TRP A 525 15.93 -9.31 -0.55
CA TRP A 525 16.27 -8.71 -1.84
C TRP A 525 16.70 -9.72 -2.91
N ASP A 526 17.30 -10.85 -2.51
CA ASP A 526 17.70 -11.91 -3.42
C ASP A 526 16.50 -12.75 -3.89
N ALA A 527 15.37 -12.72 -3.18
CA ALA A 527 14.14 -13.45 -3.56
C ALA A 527 13.50 -12.92 -4.86
N ARG A 528 13.98 -11.80 -5.40
CA ARG A 528 13.55 -11.28 -6.72
C ARG A 528 13.96 -12.19 -7.88
N ASP A 529 14.90 -13.11 -7.63
CA ASP A 529 15.41 -14.06 -8.60
C ASP A 529 14.90 -15.49 -8.34
N ASP A 530 14.00 -15.67 -7.38
CA ASP A 530 13.30 -16.95 -7.16
C ASP A 530 12.35 -17.25 -8.33
N LEU A 531 12.24 -18.55 -8.66
CA LEU A 531 11.39 -19.07 -9.73
C LEU A 531 10.25 -19.94 -9.16
N GLY A 532 10.55 -20.81 -8.21
CA GLY A 532 9.60 -21.78 -7.68
C GLY A 532 10.03 -23.21 -7.97
N PRO A 533 9.33 -24.21 -7.42
CA PRO A 533 9.79 -25.59 -7.41
C PRO A 533 9.39 -26.40 -8.64
N PHE A 534 8.51 -25.89 -9.51
CA PHE A 534 7.93 -26.66 -10.61
C PHE A 534 8.73 -26.50 -11.91
N THR A 535 8.83 -27.58 -12.69
CA THR A 535 9.62 -27.60 -13.94
C THR A 535 8.81 -28.21 -15.09
N GLY A 536 9.18 -27.86 -16.32
CA GLY A 536 8.48 -28.32 -17.52
C GLY A 536 8.80 -27.44 -18.73
N PRO A 537 8.55 -27.92 -19.96
CA PRO A 537 8.64 -27.07 -21.14
C PRO A 537 7.61 -25.94 -21.07
N ILE A 538 8.00 -24.77 -21.56
CA ILE A 538 7.14 -23.58 -21.66
C ILE A 538 6.95 -23.27 -23.15
N GLU A 539 5.69 -23.15 -23.57
CA GLU A 539 5.39 -22.74 -24.94
C GLU A 539 5.80 -21.28 -25.16
N LYS A 540 6.71 -21.06 -26.13
CA LYS A 540 7.29 -19.72 -26.39
C LYS A 540 6.23 -18.68 -26.78
N ASP A 541 5.22 -19.09 -27.55
CA ASP A 541 4.17 -18.20 -28.05
C ASP A 541 3.12 -17.86 -26.98
N ALA A 542 3.04 -18.64 -25.91
CA ALA A 542 2.11 -18.42 -24.80
C ALA A 542 2.69 -17.53 -23.69
N PHE A 543 4.01 -17.46 -23.58
CA PHE A 543 4.69 -16.78 -22.48
C PHE A 543 5.05 -15.31 -22.77
N VAL A 544 4.54 -14.73 -23.87
CA VAL A 544 4.90 -13.39 -24.33
C VAL A 544 4.62 -12.32 -23.26
N VAL A 545 3.49 -12.42 -22.56
CA VAL A 545 3.12 -11.46 -21.49
C VAL A 545 4.11 -11.47 -20.33
N GLN A 546 4.50 -12.65 -19.86
CA GLN A 546 5.50 -12.73 -18.79
C GLN A 546 6.89 -12.37 -19.30
N GLN A 547 7.23 -12.64 -20.56
CA GLN A 547 8.48 -12.17 -21.15
C GLN A 547 8.53 -10.63 -21.24
N GLU A 548 7.45 -9.98 -21.67
CA GLU A 548 7.32 -8.52 -21.64
C GLU A 548 7.46 -7.98 -20.21
N THR A 549 6.86 -8.66 -19.23
CA THR A 549 6.99 -8.31 -17.80
C THR A 549 8.44 -8.44 -17.31
N GLU A 550 9.15 -9.50 -17.70
CA GLU A 550 10.56 -9.70 -17.40
C GLU A 550 11.45 -8.65 -18.05
N LEU A 551 11.16 -8.27 -19.30
CA LEU A 551 11.87 -7.20 -19.99
C LEU A 551 11.65 -5.85 -19.29
N ALA A 552 10.40 -5.53 -18.94
CA ALA A 552 10.08 -4.32 -18.18
C ALA A 552 10.76 -4.30 -16.80
N ARG A 553 10.85 -5.46 -16.13
CA ARG A 553 11.60 -5.63 -14.88
C ARG A 553 13.10 -5.43 -15.06
N ASN A 554 13.69 -6.02 -16.09
CA ASN A 554 15.12 -5.87 -16.38
C ASN A 554 15.48 -4.44 -16.80
N ALA A 555 14.51 -3.71 -17.37
CA ALA A 555 14.60 -2.29 -17.66
C ALA A 555 14.33 -1.40 -16.43
N ALA A 556 14.00 -1.96 -15.26
CA ALA A 556 13.81 -1.18 -14.04
C ALA A 556 15.06 -0.35 -13.71
N SER A 557 14.84 0.72 -12.94
CA SER A 557 15.88 1.65 -12.50
C SER A 557 17.11 0.94 -11.93
N GLY A 558 18.25 1.62 -11.85
CA GLY A 558 19.47 1.06 -11.22
C GLY A 558 19.28 0.59 -9.77
N THR A 559 18.16 0.94 -9.12
CA THR A 559 17.78 0.44 -7.79
C THR A 559 17.02 -0.90 -7.81
N GLY A 560 16.51 -1.34 -8.96
CA GLY A 560 15.65 -2.52 -9.07
C GLY A 560 14.25 -2.32 -8.49
N VAL A 561 13.83 -1.08 -8.23
CA VAL A 561 12.47 -0.70 -7.84
C VAL A 561 11.76 -0.11 -9.04
N SER A 562 10.61 -0.70 -9.39
CA SER A 562 9.82 -0.30 -10.55
C SER A 562 8.88 0.86 -10.22
N PRO A 563 8.51 1.70 -11.21
CA PRO A 563 7.51 2.75 -11.02
C PRO A 563 6.11 2.16 -10.78
N LEU A 564 5.29 2.88 -10.00
CA LEU A 564 3.89 2.51 -9.73
C LEU A 564 2.96 2.99 -10.84
N GLY A 565 2.13 2.09 -11.37
CA GLY A 565 1.07 2.41 -12.31
C GLY A 565 -0.25 2.64 -11.60
N SER A 566 -1.15 1.65 -11.64
CA SER A 566 -2.38 1.59 -10.84
C SER A 566 -2.62 0.13 -10.46
N GLY A 567 -3.81 -0.19 -9.95
CA GLY A 567 -4.18 -1.56 -9.60
C GLY A 567 -4.03 -1.91 -8.14
N SER A 568 -3.84 -0.91 -7.28
CA SER A 568 -4.15 -0.99 -5.86
C SER A 568 -4.31 0.43 -5.28
N ASP A 569 -4.58 0.52 -3.98
CA ASP A 569 -5.02 1.70 -3.26
C ASP A 569 -4.03 2.88 -3.25
N TYR A 570 -2.75 2.65 -3.58
CA TYR A 570 -1.75 3.72 -3.72
C TYR A 570 -2.12 4.76 -4.81
N THR A 571 -3.07 4.43 -5.69
CA THR A 571 -3.39 5.21 -6.89
C THR A 571 -3.84 6.64 -6.57
N VAL A 572 -4.69 6.82 -5.56
CA VAL A 572 -5.14 8.17 -5.16
C VAL A 572 -4.02 8.95 -4.47
N PHE A 573 -3.14 8.26 -3.74
CA PHE A 573 -2.05 8.89 -3.02
C PHE A 573 -1.00 9.44 -3.96
N LEU A 574 -0.53 8.64 -4.91
CA LEU A 574 0.54 9.06 -5.82
C LEU A 574 -0.02 9.90 -6.99
N GLN A 575 -0.92 9.34 -7.80
CA GLN A 575 -1.25 9.93 -9.10
C GLN A 575 -2.23 11.09 -9.00
N ARG A 576 -3.00 11.18 -7.91
CA ARG A 576 -3.95 12.28 -7.66
C ARG A 576 -3.41 13.30 -6.66
N LEU A 577 -2.84 12.85 -5.55
CA LEU A 577 -2.45 13.70 -4.42
C LEU A 577 -0.94 13.98 -4.32
N GLY A 578 -0.09 13.30 -5.09
CA GLY A 578 1.35 13.53 -5.12
C GLY A 578 2.04 13.17 -3.80
N ILE A 579 1.69 12.03 -3.22
CA ILE A 579 2.34 11.44 -2.05
C ILE A 579 3.26 10.32 -2.54
N ALA A 580 4.50 10.29 -2.04
CA ALA A 580 5.42 9.20 -2.37
C ALA A 580 4.85 7.88 -1.85
N SER A 581 4.71 6.90 -2.75
CA SER A 581 4.04 5.64 -2.46
C SER A 581 4.92 4.43 -2.76
N SER A 582 4.63 3.29 -2.12
CA SER A 582 5.23 1.99 -2.45
C SER A 582 4.22 0.86 -2.42
N ASP A 583 4.55 -0.24 -3.08
CA ASP A 583 3.80 -1.50 -3.05
C ASP A 583 4.76 -2.69 -3.21
N GLU A 584 4.43 -3.82 -2.58
CA GLU A 584 5.26 -5.01 -2.58
C GLU A 584 4.47 -6.30 -2.48
N ALA A 585 4.98 -7.35 -3.12
CA ALA A 585 4.31 -8.65 -3.17
C ALA A 585 5.31 -9.78 -3.43
N PHE A 586 4.92 -11.00 -3.05
CA PHE A 586 5.47 -12.20 -3.66
C PHE A 586 4.54 -12.69 -4.77
N SER A 587 5.01 -12.65 -6.02
CA SER A 587 4.24 -13.04 -7.21
C SER A 587 4.68 -14.40 -7.76
N GLY A 588 3.79 -15.06 -8.50
CA GLY A 588 4.10 -16.29 -9.23
C GLY A 588 5.05 -16.06 -10.40
N THR A 589 5.80 -17.09 -10.76
CA THR A 589 6.62 -17.15 -11.98
C THR A 589 6.16 -18.30 -12.87
N SER A 590 6.87 -18.56 -13.98
CA SER A 590 6.65 -19.77 -14.79
C SER A 590 6.80 -21.09 -14.03
N GLN A 591 7.42 -21.08 -12.85
CA GLN A 591 7.72 -22.27 -12.06
C GLN A 591 6.98 -22.28 -10.72
N SER A 592 5.99 -21.40 -10.55
CA SER A 592 5.12 -21.34 -9.38
C SER A 592 3.83 -22.12 -9.62
N ALA A 593 3.21 -22.62 -8.54
CA ALA A 593 1.87 -23.17 -8.64
C ALA A 593 0.91 -22.12 -9.20
N VAL A 594 -0.12 -22.56 -9.92
CA VAL A 594 -1.08 -21.64 -10.52
C VAL A 594 -1.87 -20.97 -9.40
N TYR A 595 -1.84 -19.65 -9.39
CA TYR A 595 -2.66 -18.83 -8.52
C TYR A 595 -4.04 -18.62 -9.15
N HIS A 596 -5.09 -19.13 -8.49
CA HIS A 596 -6.48 -19.00 -8.91
C HIS A 596 -7.05 -17.62 -8.55
N TYR A 597 -6.42 -16.58 -9.09
CA TYR A 597 -6.77 -15.19 -8.87
C TYR A 597 -8.27 -14.91 -9.07
N HIS A 598 -8.91 -14.28 -8.07
CA HIS A 598 -10.35 -13.92 -8.04
C HIS A 598 -11.34 -15.09 -8.23
N SER A 599 -10.89 -16.32 -8.01
CA SER A 599 -11.73 -17.53 -7.99
C SER A 599 -12.08 -17.90 -6.55
N ILE A 600 -13.09 -18.76 -6.37
CA ILE A 600 -13.32 -19.42 -5.07
C ILE A 600 -12.10 -20.22 -4.59
N TRP A 601 -11.17 -20.57 -5.49
CA TRP A 601 -9.95 -21.30 -5.19
C TRP A 601 -8.78 -20.43 -4.76
N ASP A 602 -8.96 -19.11 -4.70
CA ASP A 602 -8.12 -18.26 -3.86
C ASP A 602 -8.45 -18.54 -2.38
N SER A 603 -8.03 -19.72 -1.93
CA SER A 603 -8.47 -20.35 -0.69
C SER A 603 -7.32 -20.57 0.27
N GLN A 604 -7.66 -20.66 1.56
CA GLN A 604 -6.70 -21.00 2.61
C GLN A 604 -6.00 -22.34 2.35
N THR A 605 -6.72 -23.31 1.77
CA THR A 605 -6.17 -24.63 1.43
C THR A 605 -5.08 -24.51 0.36
N TRP A 606 -5.32 -23.71 -0.69
CA TRP A 606 -4.31 -23.43 -1.71
C TRP A 606 -3.11 -22.68 -1.13
N MET A 607 -3.36 -21.69 -0.27
CA MET A 607 -2.31 -20.92 0.37
C MET A 607 -1.39 -21.80 1.23
N GLU A 608 -1.95 -22.70 2.04
CA GLU A 608 -1.17 -23.60 2.89
C GLU A 608 -0.42 -24.68 2.12
N LYS A 609 -0.95 -25.12 0.97
CA LYS A 609 -0.32 -26.17 0.12
C LYS A 609 0.74 -25.62 -0.83
N TYR A 610 0.48 -24.48 -1.44
CA TYR A 610 1.25 -24.00 -2.60
C TYR A 610 1.62 -22.52 -2.53
N GLY A 611 0.69 -21.64 -2.15
CA GLY A 611 0.94 -20.19 -2.14
C GLY A 611 2.08 -19.79 -1.21
N ASP A 612 1.97 -20.15 0.07
CA ASP A 612 3.02 -19.90 1.07
C ASP A 612 3.04 -21.00 2.15
N PRO A 613 3.55 -22.21 1.84
CA PRO A 613 3.65 -23.29 2.82
C PRO A 613 4.45 -22.87 4.05
N GLY A 614 3.78 -22.82 5.20
CA GLY A 614 4.38 -22.33 6.45
C GLY A 614 4.40 -20.81 6.63
N PHE A 615 3.78 -20.03 5.74
CA PHE A 615 3.55 -18.58 5.85
C PHE A 615 4.84 -17.76 6.04
N LEU A 616 5.93 -18.19 5.40
CA LEU A 616 7.25 -17.57 5.55
C LEU A 616 7.34 -16.25 4.77
N ARG A 617 6.70 -16.16 3.61
CA ARG A 617 6.68 -14.95 2.75
C ARG A 617 5.78 -13.87 3.34
N HIS A 618 4.62 -14.22 3.87
CA HIS A 618 3.77 -13.29 4.65
C HIS A 618 4.55 -12.61 5.78
N VAL A 619 5.35 -13.40 6.50
CA VAL A 619 6.20 -12.92 7.60
C VAL A 619 7.35 -12.05 7.07
N ALA A 620 7.93 -12.40 5.92
CA ALA A 620 8.99 -11.60 5.29
C ALA A 620 8.47 -10.22 4.86
N ILE A 621 7.30 -10.14 4.20
CA ILE A 621 6.63 -8.88 3.86
C ILE A 621 6.31 -8.07 5.13
N ALA A 622 5.72 -8.71 6.15
CA ALA A 622 5.42 -8.02 7.41
C ALA A 622 6.68 -7.43 8.08
N LYS A 623 7.81 -8.15 8.06
CA LYS A 623 9.09 -7.67 8.56
C LYS A 623 9.63 -6.52 7.73
N HIS A 624 9.60 -6.65 6.41
CA HIS A 624 10.13 -5.67 5.48
C HIS A 624 9.35 -4.35 5.52
N LEU A 625 8.05 -4.39 5.21
CA LEU A 625 7.19 -3.21 5.20
C LEU A 625 7.11 -2.54 6.57
N GLY A 626 7.04 -3.33 7.64
CA GLY A 626 7.04 -2.79 8.99
C GLY A 626 8.38 -2.16 9.40
N LEU A 627 9.50 -2.66 8.89
CA LEU A 627 10.82 -2.04 9.08
C LEU A 627 10.92 -0.71 8.31
N VAL A 628 10.42 -0.66 7.07
CA VAL A 628 10.31 0.58 6.29
C VAL A 628 9.43 1.60 7.02
N LEU A 629 8.26 1.18 7.50
CA LEU A 629 7.35 2.02 8.30
C LEU A 629 8.03 2.56 9.56
N LEU A 630 8.73 1.70 10.31
CA LEU A 630 9.45 2.09 11.52
C LEU A 630 10.53 3.14 11.22
N ARG A 631 11.33 2.91 10.18
CA ARG A 631 12.40 3.84 9.75
C ARG A 631 11.84 5.17 9.26
N LEU A 632 10.75 5.18 8.49
CA LEU A 632 10.06 6.41 8.09
C LEU A 632 9.48 7.15 9.31
N ALA A 633 8.90 6.42 10.26
CA ALA A 633 8.28 7.00 11.44
C ALA A 633 9.30 7.57 12.43
N ASP A 634 10.51 7.00 12.55
CA ASP A 634 11.49 7.35 13.59
C ASP A 634 12.72 8.14 13.10
N SER A 635 12.90 8.31 11.80
CA SER A 635 14.04 9.10 11.29
C SER A 635 13.89 10.59 11.59
N ILE A 636 14.96 11.24 12.08
CA ILE A 636 14.95 12.70 12.33
C ILE A 636 14.68 13.47 11.02
N VAL A 637 15.47 13.17 9.99
CA VAL A 637 15.23 13.63 8.63
C VAL A 637 14.63 12.49 7.83
N LEU A 638 13.60 12.78 7.03
CA LEU A 638 12.97 11.77 6.18
C LEU A 638 14.02 11.07 5.29
N PRO A 639 14.00 9.73 5.21
CA PRO A 639 14.90 8.95 4.36
C PRO A 639 14.44 8.94 2.88
N LEU A 640 13.89 10.06 2.40
CA LEU A 640 13.52 10.26 0.99
C LEU A 640 14.73 10.78 0.20
N ASN A 641 14.92 10.27 -1.01
CA ASN A 641 16.03 10.62 -1.90
C ASN A 641 15.54 11.36 -3.16
N THR A 642 15.39 12.67 -3.06
CA THR A 642 14.95 13.54 -4.17
C THR A 642 16.01 13.71 -5.26
N THR A 643 17.27 13.43 -4.94
CA THR A 643 18.36 13.47 -5.92
C THR A 643 18.30 12.26 -6.83
N HIS A 644 18.08 11.05 -6.29
CA HIS A 644 17.88 9.85 -7.08
C HIS A 644 16.64 9.99 -8.00
N TYR A 645 15.54 10.54 -7.48
CA TYR A 645 14.37 10.83 -8.32
C TYR A 645 14.73 11.72 -9.52
N ALA A 646 15.55 12.75 -9.32
CA ALA A 646 15.97 13.63 -10.41
C ALA A 646 16.87 12.93 -11.45
N TYR A 647 17.57 11.86 -11.08
CA TYR A 647 18.28 11.00 -12.02
C TYR A 647 17.31 10.09 -12.78
N GLU A 648 16.31 9.52 -12.12
CA GLU A 648 15.28 8.72 -12.79
C GLU A 648 14.48 9.55 -13.81
N LEU A 649 14.20 10.84 -13.54
CA LEU A 649 13.59 11.72 -14.53
C LEU A 649 14.41 11.86 -15.81
N GLU A 650 15.73 11.82 -15.71
CA GLU A 650 16.63 11.88 -16.87
C GLU A 650 16.47 10.59 -17.71
N ASN A 651 16.44 9.43 -17.06
CA ASN A 651 16.17 8.14 -17.71
C ASN A 651 14.79 8.12 -18.38
N TYR A 652 13.75 8.64 -17.70
CA TYR A 652 12.40 8.71 -18.24
C TYR A 652 12.35 9.61 -19.48
N LEU A 653 13.04 10.75 -19.45
CA LEU A 653 13.13 11.63 -20.62
C LEU A 653 13.89 10.98 -21.77
N ASP A 654 14.96 10.25 -21.49
CA ASP A 654 15.72 9.55 -22.54
C ASP A 654 14.86 8.50 -23.25
N HIS A 655 14.02 7.77 -22.52
CA HIS A 655 13.03 6.87 -23.11
C HIS A 655 11.99 7.61 -23.97
N VAL A 656 11.47 8.75 -23.49
CA VAL A 656 10.56 9.60 -24.28
C VAL A 656 11.21 10.10 -25.57
N VAL A 657 12.49 10.49 -25.52
CA VAL A 657 13.26 10.94 -26.70
C VAL A 657 13.41 9.79 -27.71
N GLU A 658 13.68 8.58 -27.23
CA GLU A 658 13.75 7.39 -28.09
C GLU A 658 12.42 7.12 -28.79
N LEU A 659 11.30 7.15 -28.06
CA LEU A 659 9.96 6.98 -28.63
C LEU A 659 9.63 8.08 -29.67
N ALA A 660 10.09 9.31 -29.44
CA ALA A 660 9.84 10.44 -30.34
C ALA A 660 10.55 10.32 -31.70
N THR A 661 11.54 9.41 -31.86
CA THR A 661 12.21 9.19 -33.15
C THR A 661 11.27 8.68 -34.25
N GLY A 662 10.13 8.10 -33.87
CA GLY A 662 9.08 7.65 -34.80
C GLY A 662 8.16 8.76 -35.33
N LEU A 663 8.31 10.01 -34.88
CA LEU A 663 7.50 11.14 -35.34
C LEU A 663 8.07 11.79 -36.61
N SER A 664 7.20 12.38 -37.42
CA SER A 664 7.59 13.08 -38.66
C SER A 664 8.43 14.34 -38.40
N GLU A 665 8.24 14.98 -37.24
CA GLU A 665 9.01 16.13 -36.77
C GLU A 665 9.57 15.81 -35.39
N THR A 666 10.88 16.00 -35.22
CA THR A 666 11.55 15.72 -33.94
C THR A 666 11.25 16.83 -32.92
N PRO A 667 10.57 16.54 -31.80
CA PRO A 667 10.29 17.53 -30.77
C PRO A 667 11.58 17.96 -30.05
N ASN A 668 11.65 19.23 -29.66
CA ASN A 668 12.79 19.76 -28.92
C ASN A 668 12.56 19.62 -27.40
N PHE A 669 13.37 18.78 -26.74
CA PHE A 669 13.31 18.57 -25.29
C PHE A 669 14.39 19.31 -24.49
N THR A 670 15.11 20.25 -25.12
CA THR A 670 16.25 20.97 -24.51
C THR A 670 15.85 21.67 -23.20
N ASP A 671 14.75 22.42 -23.21
CA ASP A 671 14.31 23.17 -22.03
C ASP A 671 13.86 22.25 -20.88
N LEU A 672 13.20 21.15 -21.22
CA LEU A 672 12.82 20.13 -20.26
C LEU A 672 14.05 19.48 -19.62
N ARG A 673 15.07 19.14 -20.42
CA ARG A 673 16.35 18.60 -19.92
C ARG A 673 17.08 19.61 -19.03
N HIS A 674 17.04 20.89 -19.37
CA HIS A 674 17.55 21.96 -18.50
C HIS A 674 16.77 22.06 -17.18
N ALA A 675 15.45 21.95 -17.20
CA ALA A 675 14.63 21.96 -16.00
C ALA A 675 14.91 20.75 -15.08
N ILE A 676 15.03 19.54 -15.63
CA ILE A 676 15.48 18.34 -14.90
C ILE A 676 16.86 18.58 -14.27
N THR A 677 17.79 19.18 -15.01
CA THR A 677 19.13 19.53 -14.49
C THR A 677 19.05 20.53 -13.32
N LYS A 678 18.15 21.52 -13.38
CA LYS A 678 17.90 22.45 -12.26
C LYS A 678 17.37 21.73 -11.03
N VAL A 679 16.42 20.80 -11.20
CA VAL A 679 15.90 19.94 -10.11
C VAL A 679 17.04 19.12 -9.51
N LYS A 680 17.83 18.42 -10.34
CA LYS A 680 19.01 17.64 -9.91
C LYS A 680 19.98 18.47 -9.05
N LYS A 681 20.30 19.69 -9.49
CA LYS A 681 21.17 20.60 -8.73
C LYS A 681 20.54 21.07 -7.40
N ALA A 682 19.24 21.38 -7.41
CA ALA A 682 18.53 21.81 -6.22
C ALA A 682 18.38 20.68 -5.19
N SER A 683 18.10 19.45 -5.63
CA SER A 683 18.05 18.25 -4.79
C SER A 683 19.40 17.95 -4.14
N LYS A 684 20.52 18.01 -4.87
CA LYS A 684 21.87 17.84 -4.28
C LYS A 684 22.16 18.84 -3.16
N LYS A 685 21.78 20.10 -3.36
CA LYS A 685 21.90 21.13 -2.32
C LYS A 685 21.00 20.86 -1.12
N LEU A 686 19.83 20.24 -1.34
CA LEU A 686 18.95 19.81 -0.26
C LEU A 686 19.58 18.67 0.55
N ASP A 687 20.30 17.74 -0.08
CA ASP A 687 21.05 16.67 0.61
C ASP A 687 22.12 17.25 1.55
N ASP A 688 22.90 18.22 1.07
CA ASP A 688 23.88 18.94 1.90
C ASP A 688 23.20 19.60 3.11
N ARG A 689 22.06 20.26 2.89
CA ARG A 689 21.28 20.92 3.95
C ARG A 689 20.71 19.91 4.94
N LYS A 690 20.25 18.75 4.47
CA LYS A 690 19.78 17.63 5.29
C LYS A 690 20.88 17.18 6.25
N ALA A 691 22.06 16.87 5.73
CA ALA A 691 23.20 16.44 6.54
C ALA A 691 23.59 17.49 7.59
N VAL A 692 23.64 18.77 7.19
CA VAL A 692 23.98 19.88 8.10
C VAL A 692 22.91 20.09 9.17
N ALA A 693 21.62 20.07 8.80
CA ALA A 693 20.50 20.28 9.73
C ALA A 693 20.45 19.15 10.77
N GLU A 694 20.60 17.91 10.33
CA GLU A 694 20.62 16.74 11.21
C GLU A 694 21.79 16.81 12.19
N HIS A 695 23.01 17.07 11.70
CA HIS A 695 24.19 17.19 12.55
C HIS A 695 24.07 18.34 13.57
N ARG A 696 23.47 19.48 13.17
CA ARG A 696 23.21 20.60 14.10
C ARG A 696 22.20 20.21 15.16
N LEU A 697 21.14 19.49 14.81
CA LEU A 697 20.13 19.04 15.76
C LEU A 697 20.73 18.04 16.75
N LYS A 698 21.46 17.03 16.27
CA LYS A 698 22.18 16.06 17.10
C LYS A 698 23.11 16.76 18.11
N ARG A 699 23.98 17.66 17.62
CA ARG A 699 24.87 18.45 18.51
C ARG A 699 24.14 19.37 19.49
N ALA A 700 23.01 19.95 19.08
CA ALA A 700 22.21 20.79 19.97
C ALA A 700 21.56 19.95 21.08
N LEU A 701 21.07 18.75 20.74
CA LEU A 701 20.46 17.81 21.67
C LEU A 701 21.47 17.30 22.70
N GLU A 702 22.67 16.90 22.25
CA GLU A 702 23.77 16.47 23.14
C GLU A 702 24.10 17.52 24.20
N LYS A 703 24.20 18.79 23.80
CA LYS A 703 24.51 19.90 24.72
C LYS A 703 23.44 20.13 25.76
N VAL A 704 22.17 19.87 25.43
CA VAL A 704 21.05 19.96 26.37
C VAL A 704 21.08 18.78 27.34
N ILE A 705 21.31 17.55 26.85
CA ILE A 705 21.34 16.32 27.66
C ILE A 705 22.58 16.25 28.59
N HIS A 706 23.76 16.63 28.10
CA HIS A 706 25.00 16.54 28.89
C HIS A 706 24.97 17.46 30.13
N ARG A 707 24.30 18.62 30.03
CA ARG A 707 24.11 19.54 31.16
C ARG A 707 23.09 19.05 32.18
N GLU A 708 22.10 18.25 31.76
CA GLU A 708 21.14 17.62 32.68
C GLU A 708 21.82 16.61 33.62
N LYS A 709 22.81 15.86 33.09
CA LYS A 709 23.63 14.94 33.89
C LYS A 709 24.58 15.66 34.87
N GLN A 710 24.98 16.89 34.58
CA GLN A 710 25.82 17.71 35.47
C GLN A 710 25.01 18.46 36.55
N GLY A 711 23.69 18.61 36.39
CA GLY A 711 22.81 19.38 37.29
C GLY A 711 22.02 18.56 38.32
N ALA A 712 22.47 17.35 38.68
CA ALA A 712 21.72 16.36 39.46
C ALA A 712 21.46 16.70 40.96
N CYS A 713 21.51 17.97 41.37
CA CYS A 713 21.10 18.42 42.73
C CYS A 713 19.95 19.43 42.77
N SER A 714 19.19 19.63 41.67
CA SER A 714 18.06 20.57 41.66
C SER A 714 16.81 19.98 40.99
N HIS A 715 16.14 19.06 41.68
CA HIS A 715 14.92 18.37 41.23
C HIS A 715 13.67 19.27 41.05
N ARG A 716 13.72 20.58 41.38
CA ARG A 716 12.55 21.48 41.31
C ARG A 716 12.54 22.48 40.14
N LYS A 717 13.64 22.64 39.39
CA LYS A 717 13.75 23.69 38.34
C LYS A 717 13.46 23.22 36.89
N PHE A 718 13.25 21.92 36.66
CA PHE A 718 13.16 21.34 35.29
C PHE A 718 11.75 20.99 34.79
N ALA A 719 10.69 21.34 35.54
CA ALA A 719 9.33 21.27 35.02
C ALA A 719 9.14 22.12 33.75
N GLY A 720 9.82 23.28 33.66
CA GLY A 720 9.73 24.20 32.53
C GLY A 720 10.36 23.69 31.23
N ALA A 721 11.54 23.05 31.28
CA ALA A 721 12.19 22.52 30.08
C ALA A 721 11.43 21.32 29.50
N ARG A 722 10.91 20.45 30.38
CA ARG A 722 10.08 19.30 29.99
C ARG A 722 8.71 19.75 29.46
N ALA A 723 8.08 20.75 30.09
CA ALA A 723 6.85 21.39 29.60
C ALA A 723 7.06 22.15 28.28
N TRP A 724 8.27 22.66 28.03
CA TRP A 724 8.60 23.40 26.82
C TRP A 724 8.98 22.48 25.65
N ILE A 725 9.72 21.40 25.87
CA ILE A 725 9.92 20.32 24.88
C ILE A 725 8.54 19.78 24.47
N LYS A 726 7.66 19.51 25.43
CA LYS A 726 6.25 19.20 25.19
C LYS A 726 5.57 20.24 24.27
N LYS A 727 5.76 21.54 24.50
CA LYS A 727 5.21 22.61 23.65
C LYS A 727 5.80 22.67 22.22
N VAL A 728 7.10 22.40 22.06
CA VAL A 728 7.78 22.37 20.75
C VAL A 728 7.39 21.13 19.92
N PHE A 729 7.10 20.03 20.60
CA PHE A 729 6.55 18.80 20.02
C PHE A 729 5.01 18.71 20.15
N GLY A 730 4.31 19.85 20.26
CA GLY A 730 2.84 19.93 20.09
C GLY A 730 1.94 19.38 21.21
N VAL A 731 2.45 19.15 22.43
CA VAL A 731 1.67 18.69 23.60
C VAL A 731 1.13 19.89 24.41
N ARG A 732 -0.20 20.05 24.50
CA ARG A 732 -0.89 21.02 25.39
C ARG A 732 -1.30 20.35 26.71
N GLU A 733 -1.19 21.05 27.85
CA GLU A 733 -1.69 20.59 29.15
C GLU A 733 -3.16 21.00 29.37
N GLU A 734 -3.99 20.06 29.87
CA GLU A 734 -5.32 20.33 30.40
C GLU A 734 -5.23 21.20 31.67
N LYS A 735 -6.02 22.28 31.72
CA LYS A 735 -6.10 23.15 32.89
C LYS A 735 -6.74 22.43 34.07
N LYS A 736 -5.98 22.13 35.12
CA LYS A 736 -6.56 21.81 36.44
C LYS A 736 -6.80 23.08 37.26
N SER A 737 -7.99 23.15 37.82
CA SER A 737 -8.55 24.20 38.67
C SER A 737 -7.61 24.64 39.81
N SER A 738 -7.49 25.95 40.01
CA SER A 738 -6.74 26.59 41.10
C SER A 738 -7.51 26.52 42.43
N TYR A 739 -6.83 26.21 43.52
CA TYR A 739 -7.23 26.59 44.88
C TYR A 739 -6.16 27.52 45.51
N PRO A 740 -6.54 28.44 46.42
CA PRO A 740 -5.70 29.58 46.80
C PRO A 740 -4.88 29.29 48.08
N GLN A 741 -3.65 29.80 48.13
CA GLN A 741 -2.79 29.69 49.32
C GLN A 741 -2.61 31.09 49.96
N LYS A 742 -3.30 31.32 51.09
CA LYS A 742 -3.05 32.45 51.99
C LYS A 742 -1.78 32.18 52.82
N TRP A 743 -0.94 33.19 52.97
CA TRP A 743 0.17 33.21 53.93
C TRP A 743 -0.20 34.07 55.17
N PRO A 744 0.23 33.71 56.39
CA PRO A 744 0.06 34.57 57.56
C PRO A 744 1.14 35.66 57.60
N LYS A 745 0.71 36.86 58.02
CA LYS A 745 1.57 38.03 58.27
C LYS A 745 2.18 37.95 59.67
N GLY A 746 3.44 38.37 59.80
CA GLY A 746 3.94 38.99 61.03
C GLY A 746 5.31 38.54 61.51
N ALA A 747 6.36 39.30 61.17
CA ALA A 747 7.44 39.66 62.08
C ALA A 747 8.27 40.80 61.44
N ARG A 748 8.16 42.00 62.02
CA ARG A 748 9.05 43.13 61.75
C ARG A 748 10.32 42.96 62.59
N ALA A 749 11.48 43.17 61.98
CA ALA A 749 12.69 43.59 62.70
C ALA A 749 13.37 44.71 61.90
N THR A 750 13.64 45.82 62.58
CA THR A 750 14.25 47.06 62.09
C THR A 750 15.77 46.92 61.88
N PRO A 751 16.40 47.74 61.01
CA PRO A 751 17.80 47.58 60.65
C PRO A 751 18.73 48.30 61.64
N ARG A 752 19.89 47.72 61.94
CA ARG A 752 21.06 48.44 62.46
C ARG A 752 22.13 48.51 61.37
N ILE A 753 22.55 49.74 61.09
CA ILE A 753 23.61 50.13 60.18
C ILE A 753 24.97 49.85 60.84
N GLY A 754 25.91 49.28 60.09
CA GLY A 754 27.34 49.31 60.44
C GLY A 754 28.11 48.04 60.06
N ARG A 755 28.95 48.15 59.01
CA ARG A 755 29.84 47.17 58.38
C ARG A 755 29.19 46.25 57.32
N LEU A 756 29.49 46.55 56.06
CA LEU A 756 29.38 45.60 54.95
C LEU A 756 30.34 44.42 55.21
N PRO A 757 29.85 43.18 55.37
CA PRO A 757 30.71 42.01 55.39
C PRO A 757 31.01 41.61 53.93
N ALA A 758 32.18 40.99 53.71
CA ALA A 758 32.64 40.44 52.44
C ALA A 758 31.70 39.38 51.79
N TRP A 759 30.47 39.21 52.27
CA TRP A 759 29.42 38.37 51.70
C TRP A 759 28.64 39.08 50.57
N VAL A 760 28.63 40.42 50.53
CA VAL A 760 27.85 41.17 49.51
C VAL A 760 28.45 41.03 48.10
N ASP A 761 29.78 40.90 48.00
CA ASP A 761 30.45 40.62 46.72
C ASP A 761 30.23 39.15 46.29
N GLU A 762 30.13 38.21 47.24
CA GLU A 762 29.85 36.79 46.98
C GLU A 762 28.40 36.54 46.53
N GLN A 763 27.44 37.36 46.98
CA GLN A 763 26.06 37.35 46.47
C GLN A 763 25.92 38.04 45.11
N HIS A 764 26.73 39.06 44.81
CA HIS A 764 26.76 39.69 43.48
C HIS A 764 27.45 38.83 42.42
N GLU A 765 28.47 38.06 42.79
CA GLU A 765 29.07 37.01 41.95
C GLU A 765 28.07 35.87 41.70
N ARG A 766 27.41 35.35 42.74
CA ARG A 766 26.39 34.28 42.60
C ARG A 766 25.18 34.70 41.78
N THR A 767 24.72 35.95 41.87
CA THR A 767 23.62 36.45 41.02
C THR A 767 24.06 36.69 39.58
N LYS A 768 25.30 37.13 39.33
CA LYS A 768 25.90 37.18 37.99
C LYS A 768 26.11 35.80 37.40
N GLU A 769 26.58 34.82 38.17
CA GLU A 769 26.71 33.42 37.75
C GLU A 769 25.33 32.83 37.40
N HIS A 770 24.32 33.07 38.24
CA HIS A 770 22.94 32.64 37.96
C HIS A 770 22.38 33.29 36.68
N ASP A 771 22.61 34.59 36.48
CA ASP A 771 22.20 35.31 35.26
C ASP A 771 22.98 34.86 34.01
N HIS A 772 24.27 34.56 34.14
CA HIS A 772 25.10 34.02 33.05
C HIS A 772 24.70 32.58 32.70
N GLU A 773 24.32 31.78 33.69
CA GLU A 773 23.89 30.41 33.52
C GLU A 773 22.48 30.33 32.89
N GLU A 774 21.54 31.18 33.32
CA GLU A 774 20.23 31.36 32.70
C GLU A 774 20.34 31.91 31.27
N ARG A 775 21.17 32.95 31.02
CA ARG A 775 21.42 33.47 29.67
C ARG A 775 22.05 32.40 28.76
N GLY A 776 22.97 31.59 29.29
CA GLY A 776 23.57 30.45 28.59
C GLY A 776 22.55 29.34 28.27
N GLN A 777 21.62 29.07 29.19
CA GLN A 777 20.53 28.10 29.03
C GLN A 777 19.53 28.56 27.96
N HIS A 778 19.10 29.82 28.00
CA HIS A 778 18.24 30.42 26.96
C HIS A 778 18.92 30.40 25.58
N ARG A 779 20.24 30.63 25.50
CA ARG A 779 21.00 30.58 24.23
C ARG A 779 21.08 29.17 23.64
N ASN A 780 21.25 28.14 24.46
CA ASN A 780 21.30 26.75 24.00
C ASN A 780 19.92 26.22 23.59
N ILE A 781 18.87 26.57 24.32
CA ILE A 781 17.48 26.27 23.94
C ILE A 781 17.13 26.94 22.62
N ARG A 782 17.48 28.21 22.42
CA ARG A 782 17.28 28.91 21.13
C ARG A 782 17.99 28.23 19.96
N LYS A 783 19.20 27.69 20.18
CA LYS A 783 19.94 26.91 19.15
C LYS A 783 19.22 25.59 18.83
N LEU A 784 18.70 24.90 19.83
CA LEU A 784 17.90 23.69 19.62
C LEU A 784 16.62 23.99 18.82
N ILE A 785 15.88 25.04 19.16
CA ILE A 785 14.69 25.48 18.40
C ILE A 785 15.04 25.69 16.93
N ARG A 786 16.14 26.42 16.69
CA ARG A 786 16.57 26.73 15.34
C ARG A 786 16.91 25.45 14.58
N ALA A 787 17.62 24.50 15.19
CA ALA A 787 17.96 23.23 14.56
C ALA A 787 16.72 22.38 14.27
N VAL A 788 15.74 22.32 15.17
CA VAL A 788 14.45 21.63 14.94
C VAL A 788 13.70 22.25 13.76
N LYS A 789 13.59 23.58 13.71
CA LYS A 789 12.95 24.28 12.58
C LYS A 789 13.68 24.05 11.26
N GLU A 790 15.01 23.99 11.28
CA GLU A 790 15.82 23.66 10.10
C GLU A 790 15.50 22.24 9.59
N VAL A 791 15.40 21.24 10.47
CA VAL A 791 15.00 19.86 10.11
C VAL A 791 13.57 19.80 9.59
N GLN A 792 12.61 20.46 10.25
CA GLN A 792 11.21 20.51 9.79
C GLN A 792 11.09 21.13 8.40
N ALA A 793 11.84 22.20 8.12
CA ALA A 793 11.86 22.82 6.79
C ALA A 793 12.45 21.91 5.72
N VAL A 794 13.46 21.10 6.06
CA VAL A 794 14.02 20.07 5.17
C VAL A 794 13.00 18.95 4.93
N ASN A 795 12.40 18.40 5.99
CA ASN A 795 11.39 17.35 5.88
C ASN A 795 10.21 17.78 5.03
N LYS A 796 9.70 19.01 5.21
CA LYS A 796 8.61 19.51 4.39
C LYS A 796 8.97 19.49 2.90
N LYS A 797 10.16 19.99 2.53
CA LYS A 797 10.66 19.95 1.13
C LYS A 797 10.77 18.53 0.59
N LEU A 798 11.22 17.57 1.40
CA LEU A 798 11.32 16.16 1.01
C LEU A 798 9.93 15.56 0.77
N SER A 799 9.02 15.72 1.73
CA SER A 799 7.66 15.16 1.66
C SER A 799 6.81 15.74 0.52
N THR A 800 7.01 17.02 0.18
CA THR A 800 6.24 17.69 -0.90
C THR A 800 6.96 17.67 -2.24
N PHE A 801 8.06 16.94 -2.39
CA PHE A 801 8.79 16.85 -3.66
C PHE A 801 7.90 16.25 -4.76
N GLU A 802 7.21 15.15 -4.44
CA GLU A 802 6.32 14.41 -5.34
C GLU A 802 5.12 15.27 -5.79
N GLN A 803 4.62 16.17 -4.93
CA GLN A 803 3.57 17.14 -5.27
C GLN A 803 4.00 18.10 -6.39
N GLY A 804 5.31 18.25 -6.64
CA GLY A 804 5.86 19.07 -7.72
C GLY A 804 5.48 18.61 -9.12
N PHE A 805 5.01 17.38 -9.29
CA PHE A 805 4.57 16.82 -10.58
C PHE A 805 3.08 16.98 -10.83
N LEU A 806 2.31 17.52 -9.88
CA LEU A 806 0.86 17.66 -10.02
C LEU A 806 0.50 18.81 -10.97
N SER A 807 -0.32 18.49 -11.96
CA SER A 807 -0.93 19.43 -12.89
C SER A 807 -2.42 19.58 -12.59
N GLY A 808 -2.90 20.83 -12.51
CA GLY A 808 -4.32 21.13 -12.35
C GLY A 808 -5.18 20.72 -13.54
N GLU A 809 -4.61 20.72 -14.75
CA GLU A 809 -5.27 20.24 -15.98
C GLU A 809 -5.31 18.70 -16.09
N GLY A 810 -4.57 17.97 -15.25
CA GLY A 810 -4.44 16.52 -15.38
C GLY A 810 -3.77 16.05 -16.67
N ILE A 811 -3.94 14.76 -16.98
CA ILE A 811 -3.56 14.12 -18.24
C ILE A 811 -4.78 14.15 -19.18
N LYS A 812 -4.55 14.46 -20.47
CA LYS A 812 -5.60 14.58 -21.49
C LYS A 812 -6.49 13.31 -21.53
N ASP A 813 -7.81 13.50 -21.52
CA ASP A 813 -8.87 12.47 -21.53
C ASP A 813 -8.95 11.62 -20.24
N ARG A 814 -8.12 11.94 -19.23
CA ARG A 814 -7.98 11.19 -17.97
C ARG A 814 -7.67 12.16 -16.83
N GLU A 815 -8.34 13.30 -16.79
CA GLU A 815 -7.98 14.47 -15.96
C GLU A 815 -8.03 14.21 -14.45
N TRP A 816 -8.62 13.08 -14.04
CA TRP A 816 -8.52 12.60 -12.68
C TRP A 816 -7.05 12.37 -12.27
N TYR A 817 -6.24 11.78 -13.16
CA TYR A 817 -4.81 11.59 -12.98
C TYR A 817 -4.07 12.92 -13.18
N ARG A 818 -3.41 13.40 -12.12
CA ARG A 818 -2.76 14.72 -12.09
C ARG A 818 -1.24 14.67 -12.12
N HIS A 819 -0.66 13.54 -11.79
CA HIS A 819 0.78 13.37 -11.66
C HIS A 819 1.46 13.18 -13.02
N LEU A 820 2.23 14.18 -13.48
CA LEU A 820 2.89 14.13 -14.79
C LEU A 820 4.25 13.39 -14.77
N GLY A 821 4.71 12.90 -13.62
CA GLY A 821 5.92 12.07 -13.53
C GLY A 821 5.67 10.61 -13.88
N VAL A 822 4.54 10.08 -13.42
CA VAL A 822 4.12 8.68 -13.57
C VAL A 822 2.61 8.58 -13.37
N ALA A 823 1.94 7.75 -14.19
CA ALA A 823 0.53 7.37 -14.05
C ALA A 823 0.31 6.00 -14.70
N PRO A 824 -0.84 5.31 -14.48
CA PRO A 824 -1.20 4.15 -15.30
C PRO A 824 -1.28 4.53 -16.78
N GLY A 825 -0.83 3.64 -17.67
CA GLY A 825 -0.95 3.85 -19.11
C GLY A 825 -2.39 3.73 -19.60
N LYS A 826 -2.81 4.62 -20.52
CA LYS A 826 -4.17 4.68 -21.09
C LYS A 826 -4.73 3.32 -21.53
N TRP A 827 -3.89 2.52 -22.21
CA TRP A 827 -4.24 1.17 -22.71
C TRP A 827 -3.52 0.01 -22.00
N LEU A 828 -2.84 0.27 -20.87
CA LEU A 828 -2.18 -0.77 -20.05
C LEU A 828 -3.02 -1.11 -18.82
N GLY A 829 -3.71 -0.12 -18.24
CA GLY A 829 -4.53 -0.27 -17.05
C GLY A 829 -3.69 -0.22 -15.78
N TYR A 830 -3.09 -1.34 -15.37
CA TYR A 830 -2.23 -1.39 -14.19
C TYR A 830 -0.78 -0.99 -14.47
N GLY A 831 -0.31 -1.22 -15.71
CA GLY A 831 1.07 -0.91 -16.10
C GLY A 831 1.38 0.59 -16.01
N ALA A 832 2.52 0.90 -15.40
CA ALA A 832 2.99 2.28 -15.26
C ALA A 832 3.45 2.86 -16.60
N THR A 833 3.20 4.15 -16.81
CA THR A 833 3.79 4.94 -17.88
C THR A 833 4.50 6.13 -17.24
N THR A 834 5.79 6.28 -17.54
CA THR A 834 6.60 7.42 -17.10
C THR A 834 6.39 8.59 -18.05
N LEU A 835 6.37 9.80 -17.49
CA LEU A 835 6.03 11.05 -18.20
C LEU A 835 4.77 10.89 -19.07
N PRO A 836 3.64 10.40 -18.51
CA PRO A 836 2.51 9.84 -19.26
C PRO A 836 1.92 10.79 -20.30
N ALA A 837 1.77 12.08 -19.99
CA ALA A 837 1.23 13.04 -20.95
C ALA A 837 2.11 13.19 -22.21
N LEU A 838 3.44 13.13 -22.05
CA LEU A 838 4.39 13.14 -23.17
C LEU A 838 4.37 11.82 -23.93
N THR A 839 4.48 10.72 -23.20
CA THR A 839 4.54 9.37 -23.77
C THR A 839 3.27 9.06 -24.57
N GLU A 840 2.08 9.39 -24.04
CA GLU A 840 0.79 9.20 -24.74
C GLU A 840 0.66 10.15 -25.94
N ALA A 841 1.13 11.39 -25.87
CA ALA A 841 1.12 12.32 -27.01
C ALA A 841 1.97 11.82 -28.20
N ILE A 842 3.04 11.06 -27.92
CA ILE A 842 3.90 10.44 -28.93
C ILE A 842 3.30 9.14 -29.43
N THR A 843 2.98 8.22 -28.52
CA THR A 843 2.69 6.82 -28.86
C THR A 843 1.24 6.60 -29.32
N ILE A 844 0.30 7.39 -28.80
CA ILE A 844 -1.13 7.26 -29.09
C ILE A 844 -1.56 8.35 -30.07
N GLU A 845 -1.37 9.62 -29.70
CA GLU A 845 -1.86 10.76 -30.47
C GLU A 845 -0.99 11.07 -31.70
N LYS A 846 0.28 10.62 -31.68
CA LYS A 846 1.29 10.86 -32.73
C LYS A 846 1.34 12.34 -33.16
N ASN A 847 1.26 13.26 -32.19
CA ASN A 847 1.04 14.69 -32.44
C ASN A 847 2.17 15.57 -31.87
N ALA A 848 3.05 16.07 -32.74
CA ALA A 848 4.20 16.89 -32.34
C ALA A 848 3.83 18.20 -31.63
N THR A 849 2.70 18.83 -31.98
CA THR A 849 2.23 20.06 -31.32
C THR A 849 1.80 19.78 -29.88
N LEU A 850 1.11 18.66 -29.67
CA LEU A 850 0.75 18.23 -28.32
C LEU A 850 1.99 17.87 -27.50
N VAL A 851 2.98 17.19 -28.09
CA VAL A 851 4.25 16.89 -27.42
C VAL A 851 4.95 18.17 -26.96
N ALA A 852 5.01 19.20 -27.82
CA ALA A 852 5.61 20.49 -27.45
C ALA A 852 4.88 21.15 -26.27
N ARG A 853 3.54 21.15 -26.29
CA ARG A 853 2.71 21.67 -25.17
C ARG A 853 2.98 20.92 -23.87
N GLU A 854 2.99 19.59 -23.90
CA GLU A 854 3.20 18.77 -22.71
C GLU A 854 4.63 18.90 -22.16
N ALA A 855 5.62 19.07 -23.04
CA ALA A 855 7.01 19.34 -22.65
C ALA A 855 7.12 20.70 -21.94
N GLU A 856 6.44 21.73 -22.45
CA GLU A 856 6.39 23.06 -21.82
C GLU A 856 5.70 23.02 -20.44
N ARG A 857 4.56 22.34 -20.34
CA ARG A 857 3.82 22.15 -19.08
C ARG A 857 4.70 21.48 -18.02
N LEU A 858 5.35 20.38 -18.37
CA LEU A 858 6.25 19.68 -17.46
C LEU A 858 7.49 20.53 -17.11
N THR A 859 8.06 21.25 -18.07
CA THR A 859 9.17 22.18 -17.84
C THR A 859 8.79 23.21 -16.77
N HIS A 860 7.62 23.83 -16.88
CA HIS A 860 7.14 24.81 -15.91
C HIS A 860 7.03 24.23 -14.48
N LEU A 861 6.47 23.02 -14.36
CA LEU A 861 6.36 22.32 -13.07
C LEU A 861 7.73 22.02 -12.46
N LEU A 862 8.67 21.49 -13.26
CA LEU A 862 10.02 21.17 -12.79
C LEU A 862 10.81 22.42 -12.42
N GLU A 863 10.63 23.55 -13.11
CA GLU A 863 11.25 24.81 -12.72
C GLU A 863 10.69 25.33 -11.39
N LYS A 864 9.38 25.21 -11.17
CA LYS A 864 8.73 25.56 -9.89
C LYS A 864 9.24 24.66 -8.76
N LEU A 865 9.37 23.36 -9.02
CA LEU A 865 9.94 22.39 -8.08
C LEU A 865 11.40 22.73 -7.74
N ALA A 866 12.25 23.00 -8.74
CA ALA A 866 13.64 23.40 -8.50
C ALA A 866 13.75 24.67 -7.65
N LYS A 867 12.83 25.63 -7.83
CA LYS A 867 12.75 26.85 -7.01
C LYS A 867 12.32 26.54 -5.57
N SER A 868 11.34 25.66 -5.35
CA SER A 868 10.86 25.31 -4.01
C SER A 868 11.89 24.54 -3.16
N LEU A 869 12.80 23.79 -3.80
CA LEU A 869 13.87 23.04 -3.12
C LEU A 869 15.03 23.93 -2.64
N ASN A 870 15.30 25.05 -3.31
CA ASN A 870 16.31 26.03 -2.89
C ASN A 870 15.95 26.75 -1.57
#